data_AF-A0A7Y2FQE9-F1
#
_entry.id   AF-A0A7Y2FQE9-F1
#
_cell.length_a   1.000
_cell.length_b   1.000
_cell.length_c   1.000
_cell.angle_alpha   90.00
_cell.angle_beta   90.00
_cell.angle_gamma   90.00
#
_symmetry.space_group_name_H-M   'P 1'
#
loop_
_entity.id
_entity.type
_entity.pdbx_description
1 polymer ?
#
loop_
_entity_poly.entity_id
_entity_poly.type
_entity_poly.pdbx_seq_one_letter_code
_entity_poly.pdbx_strand_id
1 'polypeptide(L)'
;MARPNLRHQFWIDRGGTFTDCIHRDRLTGAIRVTKVLSSDQAPLLGIRQLLDLRAGDPIPPAEVRMGTTLATNALLERGGCRTVLVADEGFGDLSWIGDQTRPDLFALDIEKPEPLAEKVIEVAARMTADGSVLRPLDVAVVRRALQEALEHGAKSVAVSLIHAYREGALEGQVAEIATELGFAHISLSHEVSNELGLLGRTDTTTANAYLTPLLTQYMRKLEQELGQGRLRMMQSNGGLVDASAFIGRNAVLSGPAAGVVATGAVADELGVAEAIGFDMGGTSTDVSRYAGQLSRVFESQVGGIRIRAPMIELHTVAAGGGSICRLEAKRMTVGPHSASADPGPICYGKPGAKELTLTDVSLCLGRLAEDRFPFALNEDKPRKKLERVAAELRAGGVERDPEEVAHGFLRVATENMAAAIQKVSVGRGHDVRTHALVVFGGAGGQYACLIARRLGIRRLIFHPYAGVLSAFGMGVANFEWHGERDAGRATLDDPLPERWESDFSLLEQSGRTALASDAGPDAHWNVRRQVALRYRGTEATLAVDWTDARGMRAAFEALHRREFGYTRPGHAVEAATLRVAVELRSAKPELPQVEAGSGEPIRRTKLWSAGTLVEAPVYLRESLPVRREIHGPALVLDATGTVVVDVGFVAMRNERDYLIVRDTQVGDARELAETGVDPVLLEVFHNQFKSIAEQMGIVLQRTAMSTNIRDRLDFSCAVFDSRGGLVANAPHIPVHLGAMSESVRAVLAAHPDTKPGQVFATNDPAAGGSHLPDITVVTPVHDAEGVLRFVVASRGHHADVGGLTPGSMPPSSTRLDEEGVVLRNLAIVENGAFGERLLRQALSAGPHPARNPDENLADIQAQIAANEKGMQLLVALLERYGMDVVSAYMQHIQDNAAELTTRAIERLADGEHEFEDQLDDGARIA
;
A
#
# COMPACT_ATOMS: atom_id res chain seq x y z
N MET A 1 -31.47 27.29 15.91
CA MET A 1 -32.70 26.49 15.67
C MET A 1 -32.34 25.02 15.81
N ALA A 2 -33.04 24.27 16.67
CA ALA A 2 -32.87 22.82 16.78
C ALA A 2 -33.20 22.18 15.42
N ARG A 3 -32.25 21.43 14.86
CA ARG A 3 -32.32 20.92 13.48
C ARG A 3 -33.23 19.68 13.43
N PRO A 4 -33.99 19.46 12.33
CA PRO A 4 -34.92 18.33 12.23
C PRO A 4 -34.19 16.99 12.29
N ASN A 5 -34.74 16.04 13.04
CA ASN A 5 -34.26 14.67 13.10
C ASN A 5 -34.75 13.94 11.84
N LEU A 6 -33.84 13.71 10.88
CA LEU A 6 -34.18 13.10 9.61
C LEU A 6 -34.43 11.60 9.81
N ARG A 7 -35.62 11.11 9.42
CA ARG A 7 -36.01 9.69 9.55
C ARG A 7 -35.11 8.78 8.71
N HIS A 8 -34.82 9.18 7.47
CA HIS A 8 -34.10 8.35 6.51
C HIS A 8 -32.61 8.66 6.54
N GLN A 9 -31.80 7.60 6.66
CA GLN A 9 -30.35 7.67 6.52
C GLN A 9 -29.89 6.67 5.46
N PHE A 10 -29.08 7.12 4.50
CA PHE A 10 -28.52 6.28 3.45
C PHE A 10 -27.01 6.24 3.56
N TRP A 11 -26.42 5.07 3.38
CA TRP A 11 -25.00 4.85 3.36
C TRP A 11 -24.62 4.24 2.02
N ILE A 12 -23.77 4.93 1.26
CA ILE A 12 -23.55 4.62 -0.15
C ILE A 12 -22.06 4.54 -0.43
N ASP A 13 -21.61 3.43 -0.97
CA ASP A 13 -20.27 3.30 -1.54
C ASP A 13 -20.36 3.17 -3.06
N ARG A 14 -19.87 4.19 -3.77
CA ARG A 14 -19.82 4.19 -5.23
C ARG A 14 -18.48 3.58 -5.70
N GLY A 15 -18.47 2.26 -5.82
CA GLY A 15 -17.36 1.51 -6.40
C GLY A 15 -17.30 1.59 -7.94
N GLY A 16 -16.33 0.89 -8.54
CA GLY A 16 -16.12 0.89 -10.00
C GLY A 16 -17.19 0.12 -10.79
N THR A 17 -17.55 -1.08 -10.34
CA THR A 17 -18.55 -1.93 -11.02
C THR A 17 -19.97 -1.74 -10.47
N PHE A 18 -20.09 -1.70 -9.15
CA PHE A 18 -21.37 -1.60 -8.46
C PHE A 18 -21.34 -0.48 -7.43
N THR A 19 -22.51 0.11 -7.21
CA THR A 19 -22.77 1.04 -6.12
C THR A 19 -23.59 0.31 -5.07
N ASP A 20 -23.02 0.24 -3.86
CA ASP A 20 -23.59 -0.47 -2.73
C ASP A 20 -24.34 0.52 -1.85
N CYS A 21 -25.62 0.26 -1.61
CA CYS A 21 -26.52 1.18 -0.91
C CYS A 21 -27.18 0.50 0.28
N ILE A 22 -27.08 1.13 1.45
CA ILE A 22 -27.78 0.73 2.68
C ILE A 22 -28.73 1.86 3.10
N HIS A 23 -29.98 1.52 3.39
CA HIS A 23 -30.95 2.42 4.00
C HIS A 23 -31.19 2.00 5.44
N ARG A 24 -31.12 2.97 6.36
CA ARG A 24 -31.56 2.83 7.75
C ARG A 24 -32.73 3.76 8.01
N ASP A 25 -33.84 3.20 8.50
CA ASP A 25 -34.93 3.96 9.10
C ASP A 25 -34.59 4.22 10.57
N ARG A 26 -34.29 5.47 10.93
CA ARG A 26 -33.91 5.85 12.30
C ARG A 26 -35.06 5.72 13.31
N LEU A 27 -36.31 5.65 12.85
CA LEU A 27 -37.46 5.47 13.73
C LEU A 27 -37.64 4.01 14.15
N THR A 28 -37.48 3.07 13.22
CA THR A 28 -37.72 1.64 13.45
C THR A 28 -36.44 0.84 13.67
N GLY A 29 -35.28 1.38 13.27
CA GLY A 29 -34.01 0.66 13.21
C GLY A 29 -33.87 -0.28 12.00
N ALA A 30 -34.90 -0.38 11.13
CA ALA A 30 -34.88 -1.29 9.99
C ALA A 30 -33.76 -0.92 9.01
N ILE A 31 -33.04 -1.95 8.54
CA ILE A 31 -31.97 -1.83 7.54
C ILE A 31 -32.40 -2.55 6.27
N ARG A 32 -32.24 -1.89 5.13
CA ARG A 32 -32.43 -2.45 3.78
C ARG A 32 -31.18 -2.24 2.95
N VAL A 33 -30.87 -3.17 2.05
CA VAL A 33 -29.70 -3.10 1.18
C VAL A 33 -30.12 -3.27 -0.28
N THR A 34 -29.46 -2.57 -1.19
CA THR A 34 -29.55 -2.82 -2.63
C THR A 34 -28.19 -2.60 -3.29
N LYS A 35 -28.01 -3.21 -4.45
CA LYS A 35 -26.81 -3.11 -5.27
C LYS A 35 -27.22 -2.76 -6.70
N VAL A 36 -26.67 -1.68 -7.22
CA VAL A 36 -26.98 -1.20 -8.58
C VAL A 36 -25.69 -1.06 -9.38
N LEU A 37 -25.78 -1.10 -10.70
CA LEU A 37 -24.63 -0.83 -11.58
C LEU A 37 -24.13 0.60 -11.37
N SER A 38 -22.81 0.76 -11.23
CA SER A 38 -22.19 2.06 -10.98
C SER A 38 -22.40 3.03 -12.14
N SER A 39 -22.83 4.24 -11.81
CA SER A 39 -22.99 5.39 -12.70
C SER A 39 -23.11 6.65 -11.86
N ASP A 40 -23.10 7.84 -12.49
CA ASP A 40 -23.32 9.10 -11.75
C ASP A 40 -24.71 9.16 -11.11
N GLN A 41 -25.69 8.43 -11.65
CA GLN A 41 -27.06 8.36 -11.15
C GLN A 41 -27.27 7.22 -10.14
N ALA A 42 -26.31 6.30 -9.99
CA ALA A 42 -26.43 5.11 -9.15
C ALA A 42 -26.82 5.41 -7.68
N PRO A 43 -26.29 6.45 -7.01
CA PRO A 43 -26.72 6.79 -5.66
C PRO A 43 -28.22 7.11 -5.58
N LEU A 44 -28.73 7.90 -6.53
CA LEU A 44 -30.15 8.29 -6.57
C LEU A 44 -31.06 7.12 -6.95
N LEU A 45 -30.60 6.25 -7.85
CA LEU A 45 -31.30 5.01 -8.19
C LEU A 45 -31.39 4.06 -6.99
N GLY A 46 -30.29 3.89 -6.25
CA GLY A 46 -30.26 3.09 -5.03
C GLY A 46 -31.20 3.63 -3.96
N ILE A 47 -31.19 4.96 -3.72
CA ILE A 47 -32.12 5.62 -2.79
C ILE A 47 -33.57 5.36 -3.21
N ARG A 48 -33.90 5.52 -4.50
CA ARG A 48 -35.26 5.30 -4.99
C ARG A 48 -35.70 3.84 -4.87
N GLN A 49 -34.84 2.88 -5.20
CA GLN A 49 -35.14 1.45 -5.00
C GLN A 49 -35.38 1.11 -3.53
N LEU A 50 -34.57 1.64 -2.60
CA LEU A 50 -34.71 1.38 -1.17
C LEU A 50 -36.00 1.95 -0.56
N LEU A 51 -36.52 3.04 -1.16
CA LEU A 51 -37.76 3.71 -0.77
C LEU A 51 -38.97 3.33 -1.64
N ASP A 52 -38.82 2.39 -2.58
CA ASP A 52 -39.87 1.97 -3.51
C ASP A 52 -40.47 3.15 -4.34
N LEU A 53 -39.62 4.13 -4.71
CA LEU A 53 -39.99 5.34 -5.47
C LEU A 53 -39.86 5.15 -6.98
N ARG A 54 -40.73 5.80 -7.75
CA ARG A 54 -40.64 5.86 -9.22
C ARG A 54 -39.66 6.93 -9.68
N ALA A 55 -39.27 6.87 -10.96
CA ALA A 55 -38.48 7.92 -11.58
C ALA A 55 -39.24 9.26 -11.52
N GLY A 56 -38.57 10.31 -11.03
CA GLY A 56 -39.15 11.65 -10.88
C GLY A 56 -39.92 11.90 -9.58
N ASP A 57 -40.23 10.88 -8.78
CA ASP A 57 -40.81 11.09 -7.46
C ASP A 57 -39.82 11.87 -6.56
N PRO A 58 -40.30 12.84 -5.74
CA PRO A 58 -39.43 13.59 -4.85
C PRO A 58 -38.88 12.69 -3.75
N ILE A 59 -37.56 12.78 -3.50
CA ILE A 59 -36.93 12.06 -2.39
C ILE A 59 -37.29 12.81 -1.09
N PRO A 60 -37.79 12.13 -0.05
CA PRO A 60 -38.02 12.76 1.24
C PRO A 60 -36.68 13.23 1.87
N PRO A 61 -36.69 14.26 2.73
CA PRO A 61 -35.47 14.73 3.40
C PRO A 61 -34.74 13.59 4.13
N ALA A 62 -33.48 13.39 3.77
CA ALA A 62 -32.66 12.29 4.24
C ALA A 62 -31.20 12.72 4.48
N GLU A 63 -30.50 12.01 5.35
CA GLU A 63 -29.04 12.12 5.47
C GLU A 63 -28.39 11.05 4.60
N VAL A 64 -27.57 11.46 3.64
CA VAL A 64 -26.79 10.56 2.78
C VAL A 64 -25.32 10.67 3.18
N ARG A 65 -24.73 9.54 3.57
CA ARG A 65 -23.29 9.39 3.81
C ARG A 65 -22.70 8.60 2.66
N MET A 66 -21.71 9.16 1.97
CA MET A 66 -21.28 8.63 0.68
C MET A 66 -19.75 8.65 0.52
N GLY A 67 -19.18 7.56 0.01
CA GLY A 67 -17.84 7.53 -0.58
C GLY A 67 -17.91 7.47 -2.10
N THR A 68 -16.85 7.93 -2.77
CA THR A 68 -16.80 7.98 -4.24
C THR A 68 -15.40 7.73 -4.78
N THR A 69 -15.32 6.95 -5.86
CA THR A 69 -14.10 6.73 -6.63
C THR A 69 -13.82 7.83 -7.67
N LEU A 70 -14.72 8.82 -7.81
CA LEU A 70 -14.65 9.86 -8.84
C LEU A 70 -13.31 10.61 -8.87
N ALA A 71 -12.78 11.00 -7.71
CA ALA A 71 -11.49 11.69 -7.63
C ALA A 71 -10.33 10.82 -8.12
N THR A 72 -10.35 9.53 -7.74
CA THR A 72 -9.30 8.58 -8.09
C THR A 72 -9.32 8.28 -9.58
N ASN A 73 -10.51 8.04 -10.14
CA ASN A 73 -10.66 7.79 -11.58
C ASN A 73 -10.28 9.04 -12.39
N ALA A 74 -10.72 10.23 -12.00
CA ALA A 74 -10.36 11.46 -12.69
C ALA A 74 -8.84 11.72 -12.70
N LEU A 75 -8.14 11.32 -11.63
CA LEU A 75 -6.68 11.42 -11.57
C LEU A 75 -6.00 10.42 -12.51
N LEU A 76 -6.46 9.17 -12.55
CA LEU A 76 -5.91 8.10 -13.38
C LEU A 76 -6.22 8.30 -14.88
N GLU A 77 -7.44 8.72 -15.21
CA GLU A 77 -7.93 8.92 -16.58
C GLU A 77 -7.61 10.32 -17.12
N ARG A 78 -6.96 11.18 -16.32
CA ARG A 78 -6.70 12.59 -16.65
C ARG A 78 -7.98 13.37 -17.02
N GLY A 79 -9.06 13.10 -16.29
CA GLY A 79 -10.40 13.68 -16.51
C GLY A 79 -10.79 14.83 -15.58
N GLY A 80 -9.83 15.51 -14.94
CA GLY A 80 -10.08 16.63 -14.03
C GLY A 80 -10.22 18.00 -14.72
N CYS A 81 -10.15 19.06 -13.92
CA CYS A 81 -10.32 20.43 -14.38
C CYS A 81 -9.03 20.96 -15.04
N ARG A 82 -9.17 21.75 -16.10
CA ARG A 82 -8.03 22.45 -16.73
C ARG A 82 -7.40 23.42 -15.73
N THR A 83 -6.16 23.13 -15.36
CA THR A 83 -5.45 23.79 -14.25
C THR A 83 -4.12 24.34 -14.71
N VAL A 84 -3.77 25.55 -14.26
CA VAL A 84 -2.42 26.10 -14.37
C VAL A 84 -1.72 26.11 -13.01
N LEU A 85 -0.41 25.94 -13.03
CA LEU A 85 0.45 26.04 -11.85
C LEU A 85 1.18 27.37 -11.86
N VAL A 86 1.17 28.09 -10.74
CA VAL A 86 2.05 29.24 -10.49
C VAL A 86 3.19 28.77 -9.60
N ALA A 87 4.41 28.87 -10.08
CA ALA A 87 5.63 28.45 -9.40
C ALA A 87 6.69 29.55 -9.45
N ASP A 88 7.71 29.48 -8.59
CA ASP A 88 8.85 30.38 -8.69
C ASP A 88 9.62 30.21 -10.02
N GLU A 89 10.22 31.29 -10.50
CA GLU A 89 11.21 31.26 -11.58
C GLU A 89 12.37 30.26 -11.29
N GLY A 90 12.65 29.41 -12.28
CA GLY A 90 13.63 28.32 -12.22
C GLY A 90 13.06 26.99 -11.73
N PHE A 91 11.77 26.93 -11.39
CA PHE A 91 11.09 25.72 -10.93
C PHE A 91 9.93 25.28 -11.85
N GLY A 92 9.84 25.85 -13.06
CA GLY A 92 8.81 25.51 -14.06
C GLY A 92 8.69 24.01 -14.36
N ASP A 93 9.82 23.30 -14.41
CA ASP A 93 9.87 21.88 -14.76
C ASP A 93 9.81 20.93 -13.54
N LEU A 94 9.57 21.45 -12.33
CA LEU A 94 9.67 20.67 -11.09
C LEU A 94 8.81 19.40 -11.10
N SER A 95 7.53 19.50 -11.46
CA SER A 95 6.63 18.34 -11.51
C SER A 95 6.94 17.37 -12.66
N TRP A 96 7.60 17.84 -13.73
CA TRP A 96 8.04 16.97 -14.83
C TRP A 96 9.34 16.21 -14.48
N ILE A 97 10.28 16.87 -13.80
CA ILE A 97 11.51 16.25 -13.29
C ILE A 97 11.16 15.21 -12.21
N GLY A 98 10.25 15.56 -11.30
CA GLY A 98 9.86 14.70 -10.18
C GLY A 98 11.04 14.41 -9.24
N ASP A 99 11.19 13.15 -8.84
CA ASP A 99 12.31 12.64 -8.03
C ASP A 99 13.28 11.78 -8.84
N GLN A 100 13.13 11.75 -10.17
CA GLN A 100 13.90 10.92 -11.11
C GLN A 100 13.76 9.41 -10.91
N THR A 101 12.82 8.95 -10.09
CA THR A 101 12.54 7.52 -9.94
C THR A 101 12.01 6.92 -11.26
N ARG A 102 12.37 5.66 -11.52
CA ARG A 102 11.94 4.92 -12.71
C ARG A 102 10.97 3.81 -12.30
N PRO A 103 9.66 3.94 -12.58
CA PRO A 103 8.66 2.94 -12.22
C PRO A 103 8.93 1.57 -12.86
N ASP A 104 9.36 1.58 -14.13
CA ASP A 104 9.94 0.42 -14.81
C ASP A 104 11.43 0.67 -15.05
N LEU A 105 12.24 0.13 -14.14
CA LEU A 105 13.68 0.34 -14.13
C LEU A 105 14.38 -0.28 -15.35
N PHE A 106 13.78 -1.29 -15.99
CA PHE A 106 14.37 -2.01 -17.12
C PHE A 106 13.85 -1.55 -18.48
N ALA A 107 12.83 -0.70 -18.52
CA ALA A 107 12.33 -0.11 -19.77
C ALA A 107 13.42 0.73 -20.45
N LEU A 108 13.83 0.38 -21.67
CA LEU A 108 14.83 1.17 -22.42
C LEU A 108 14.34 2.58 -22.75
N ASP A 109 13.02 2.72 -22.98
CA ASP A 109 12.33 3.99 -23.18
C ASP A 109 11.41 4.25 -21.99
N ILE A 110 11.71 5.30 -21.21
CA ILE A 110 11.01 5.58 -19.96
C ILE A 110 9.85 6.53 -20.24
N GLU A 111 8.63 6.04 -20.06
CA GLU A 111 7.44 6.90 -20.05
C GLU A 111 7.28 7.58 -18.68
N LYS A 112 7.47 8.90 -18.63
CA LYS A 112 7.22 9.70 -17.43
C LYS A 112 5.75 10.09 -17.35
N PRO A 113 5.14 10.10 -16.14
CA PRO A 113 3.80 10.65 -15.96
C PRO A 113 3.76 12.12 -16.38
N GLU A 114 2.79 12.48 -17.22
CA GLU A 114 2.56 13.90 -17.56
C GLU A 114 2.16 14.70 -16.31
N PRO A 115 2.66 15.94 -16.14
CA PRO A 115 2.19 16.84 -15.11
C PRO A 115 0.69 17.13 -15.23
N LEU A 116 0.01 17.33 -14.09
CA LEU A 116 -1.43 17.65 -14.07
C LEU A 116 -1.74 19.06 -14.56
N ALA A 117 -0.80 20.00 -14.41
CA ALA A 117 -0.97 21.37 -14.87
C ALA A 117 -0.70 21.43 -16.38
N GLU A 118 -1.61 22.07 -17.14
CA GLU A 118 -1.44 22.24 -18.59
C GLU A 118 -0.34 23.26 -18.93
N LYS A 119 -0.09 24.19 -18.01
CA LYS A 119 0.92 25.24 -18.15
C LYS A 119 1.43 25.65 -16.77
N VAL A 120 2.71 25.97 -16.72
CA VAL A 120 3.34 26.59 -15.55
C VAL A 120 3.61 28.06 -15.83
N ILE A 121 3.20 28.92 -14.90
CA ILE A 121 3.47 30.35 -14.88
C ILE A 121 4.57 30.57 -13.85
N GLU A 122 5.77 30.88 -14.34
CA GLU A 122 6.90 31.20 -13.48
C GLU A 122 6.82 32.67 -13.04
N VAL A 123 6.92 32.88 -11.72
CA VAL A 123 6.91 34.21 -11.13
C VAL A 123 8.28 34.57 -10.58
N ALA A 124 8.72 35.76 -10.94
CA ALA A 124 10.00 36.31 -10.53
C ALA A 124 9.90 36.90 -9.11
N ALA A 125 9.49 36.08 -8.14
CA ALA A 125 9.34 36.41 -6.71
C ALA A 125 10.02 35.32 -5.87
N ARG A 126 10.46 35.65 -4.65
CA ARG A 126 11.22 34.70 -3.82
C ARG A 126 11.06 34.98 -2.33
N MET A 127 10.91 33.93 -1.54
CA MET A 127 11.02 33.96 -0.07
C MET A 127 12.31 33.27 0.38
N THR A 128 12.86 33.68 1.52
CA THR A 128 13.97 32.98 2.17
C THR A 128 13.44 31.80 3.02
N ALA A 129 14.34 30.98 3.58
CA ALA A 129 13.98 29.82 4.39
C ALA A 129 13.24 30.17 5.69
N ASP A 130 13.40 31.40 6.19
CA ASP A 130 12.69 31.90 7.39
C ASP A 130 11.30 32.48 7.07
N GLY A 131 10.94 32.59 5.77
CA GLY A 131 9.66 33.11 5.31
C GLY A 131 9.68 34.58 4.88
N SER A 132 10.78 35.32 5.12
CA SER A 132 10.90 36.72 4.68
C SER A 132 10.92 36.84 3.15
N VAL A 133 10.27 37.88 2.62
CA VAL A 133 10.23 38.16 1.19
C VAL A 133 11.58 38.72 0.73
N LEU A 134 12.27 37.97 -0.11
CA LEU A 134 13.54 38.38 -0.74
C LEU A 134 13.30 39.20 -2.01
N ARG A 135 12.30 38.80 -2.81
CA ARG A 135 11.88 39.49 -4.03
C ARG A 135 10.35 39.54 -4.10
N PRO A 136 9.74 40.73 -4.16
CA PRO A 136 8.29 40.88 -4.19
C PRO A 136 7.70 40.44 -5.54
N LEU A 137 6.39 40.20 -5.55
CA LEU A 137 5.64 39.85 -6.76
C LEU A 137 5.46 41.06 -7.68
N ASP A 138 5.64 40.87 -8.99
CA ASP A 138 5.18 41.83 -9.99
C ASP A 138 3.71 41.54 -10.34
N VAL A 139 2.81 42.28 -9.69
CA VAL A 139 1.36 42.11 -9.82
C VAL A 139 0.88 42.26 -11.28
N ALA A 140 1.47 43.16 -12.06
CA ALA A 140 1.04 43.41 -13.44
C ALA A 140 1.40 42.24 -14.35
N VAL A 141 2.61 41.70 -14.19
CA VAL A 141 3.07 40.52 -14.95
C VAL A 141 2.25 39.29 -14.61
N VAL A 142 2.02 39.04 -13.31
CA VAL A 142 1.23 37.89 -12.85
C VAL A 142 -0.22 37.98 -13.32
N ARG A 143 -0.84 39.16 -13.21
CA ARG A 143 -2.21 39.37 -13.71
C ARG A 143 -2.32 39.08 -15.20
N ARG A 144 -1.39 39.59 -16.01
CA ARG A 144 -1.38 39.32 -17.46
C ARG A 144 -1.26 37.82 -17.74
N ALA A 145 -0.32 37.13 -17.09
CA ALA A 145 -0.12 35.69 -17.30
C ALA A 145 -1.34 34.85 -16.88
N LEU A 146 -1.96 35.19 -15.76
CA LEU A 146 -3.20 34.54 -15.30
C LEU A 146 -4.39 34.84 -16.22
N GLN A 147 -4.50 36.07 -16.71
CA GLN A 147 -5.54 36.45 -17.67
C GLN A 147 -5.39 35.68 -18.98
N GLU A 148 -4.17 35.59 -19.52
CA GLU A 148 -3.88 34.77 -20.70
C GLU A 148 -4.25 33.30 -20.46
N ALA A 149 -3.92 32.73 -19.30
CA ALA A 149 -4.30 31.36 -18.96
C ALA A 149 -5.82 31.15 -18.95
N LEU A 150 -6.56 32.10 -18.37
CA LEU A 150 -8.04 32.09 -18.35
C LEU A 150 -8.63 32.17 -19.77
N GLU A 151 -8.08 33.04 -20.62
CA GLU A 151 -8.48 33.20 -22.03
C GLU A 151 -8.21 31.92 -22.85
N HIS A 152 -7.17 31.15 -22.49
CA HIS A 152 -6.89 29.83 -23.06
C HIS A 152 -7.72 28.69 -22.42
N GLY A 153 -8.64 29.03 -21.51
CA GLY A 153 -9.66 28.13 -20.97
C GLY A 153 -9.25 27.38 -19.69
N ALA A 154 -8.17 27.80 -19.02
CA ALA A 154 -7.89 27.35 -17.65
C ALA A 154 -9.03 27.79 -16.73
N LYS A 155 -9.46 26.91 -15.83
CA LYS A 155 -10.57 27.20 -14.88
C LYS A 155 -10.11 27.15 -13.44
N SER A 156 -8.97 26.54 -13.16
CA SER A 156 -8.40 26.45 -11.83
C SER A 156 -6.91 26.84 -11.80
N VAL A 157 -6.46 27.33 -10.65
CA VAL A 157 -5.07 27.72 -10.40
C VAL A 157 -4.56 26.98 -9.16
N ALA A 158 -3.40 26.34 -9.30
CA ALA A 158 -2.58 25.91 -8.18
C ALA A 158 -1.45 26.92 -7.98
N VAL A 159 -1.19 27.34 -6.75
CA VAL A 159 -0.07 28.24 -6.42
C VAL A 159 0.86 27.53 -5.46
N SER A 160 2.10 27.31 -5.87
CA SER A 160 3.11 26.66 -5.03
C SER A 160 4.45 27.36 -5.12
N LEU A 161 4.73 28.19 -4.12
CA LEU A 161 5.98 28.92 -4.02
C LEU A 161 6.92 28.32 -2.96
N ILE A 162 8.23 28.42 -3.19
CA ILE A 162 9.25 27.92 -2.27
C ILE A 162 9.13 28.62 -0.92
N HIS A 163 9.22 27.84 0.16
CA HIS A 163 9.10 28.30 1.55
C HIS A 163 7.73 28.91 1.94
N ALA A 164 6.72 28.87 1.06
CA ALA A 164 5.39 29.41 1.37
C ALA A 164 4.70 28.73 2.57
N TYR A 165 5.12 27.52 2.96
CA TYR A 165 4.63 26.83 4.16
C TYR A 165 4.81 27.64 5.47
N ARG A 166 5.66 28.67 5.48
CA ARG A 166 5.83 29.56 6.64
C ARG A 166 4.62 30.46 6.87
N GLU A 167 4.35 31.38 5.93
CA GLU A 167 3.30 32.41 6.08
C GLU A 167 2.46 32.64 4.83
N GLY A 168 2.81 32.03 3.68
CA GLY A 168 1.98 32.05 2.46
C GLY A 168 1.74 33.41 1.80
N ALA A 169 2.36 34.51 2.28
CA ALA A 169 2.01 35.88 1.89
C ALA A 169 2.02 36.14 0.38
N LEU A 170 3.02 35.63 -0.34
CA LEU A 170 3.09 35.76 -1.81
C LEU A 170 2.04 34.91 -2.52
N GLU A 171 1.71 33.73 -2.00
CA GLU A 171 0.64 32.90 -2.57
C GLU A 171 -0.72 33.57 -2.42
N GLY A 172 -0.97 34.23 -1.27
CA GLY A 172 -2.18 35.02 -1.03
C GLY A 172 -2.38 36.14 -2.06
N GLN A 173 -1.32 36.88 -2.40
CA GLN A 173 -1.39 37.92 -3.43
C GLN A 173 -1.74 37.36 -4.82
N VAL A 174 -1.19 36.21 -5.18
CA VAL A 174 -1.57 35.53 -6.44
C VAL A 174 -3.04 35.11 -6.40
N ALA A 175 -3.52 34.64 -5.24
CA ALA A 175 -4.91 34.23 -5.04
C ALA A 175 -5.90 35.40 -5.22
N GLU A 176 -5.58 36.57 -4.69
CA GLU A 176 -6.37 37.79 -4.86
C GLU A 176 -6.52 38.14 -6.35
N ILE A 177 -5.41 38.15 -7.10
CA ILE A 177 -5.41 38.41 -8.54
C ILE A 177 -6.26 37.37 -9.30
N ALA A 178 -6.07 36.08 -9.00
CA ALA A 178 -6.83 35.01 -9.65
C ALA A 178 -8.34 35.10 -9.33
N THR A 179 -8.69 35.52 -8.12
CA THR A 179 -10.09 35.69 -7.71
C THR A 179 -10.74 36.84 -8.48
N GLU A 180 -10.05 37.98 -8.61
CA GLU A 180 -10.54 39.14 -9.38
C GLU A 180 -10.72 38.83 -10.86
N LEU A 181 -9.86 37.98 -11.44
CA LEU A 181 -9.98 37.53 -12.83
C LEU A 181 -11.11 36.52 -13.04
N GLY A 182 -11.66 35.93 -11.98
CA GLY A 182 -12.82 35.04 -12.06
C GLY A 182 -12.47 33.56 -12.25
N PHE A 183 -11.30 33.11 -11.79
CA PHE A 183 -11.01 31.67 -11.74
C PHE A 183 -12.02 30.94 -10.84
N ALA A 184 -12.49 29.77 -11.29
CA ALA A 184 -13.54 29.03 -10.60
C ALA A 184 -13.06 28.39 -9.29
N HIS A 185 -11.75 28.09 -9.20
CA HIS A 185 -11.15 27.49 -8.02
C HIS A 185 -9.65 27.79 -7.93
N ILE A 186 -9.18 28.10 -6.73
CA ILE A 186 -7.78 28.43 -6.45
C ILE A 186 -7.33 27.55 -5.27
N SER A 187 -6.16 26.93 -5.39
CA SER A 187 -5.53 26.17 -4.30
C SER A 187 -4.17 26.78 -3.97
N LEU A 188 -3.94 27.10 -2.70
CA LEU A 188 -2.69 27.65 -2.20
C LEU A 188 -1.93 26.59 -1.42
N SER A 189 -0.67 26.37 -1.77
CA SER A 189 0.08 25.26 -1.20
C SER A 189 0.38 25.40 0.30
N HIS A 190 0.39 26.62 0.86
CA HIS A 190 0.49 26.82 2.31
C HIS A 190 -0.79 26.46 3.10
N GLU A 191 -1.95 26.40 2.45
CA GLU A 191 -3.21 25.92 3.03
C GLU A 191 -3.42 24.42 2.76
N VAL A 192 -3.03 23.98 1.56
CA VAL A 192 -3.24 22.61 1.06
C VAL A 192 -2.11 21.65 1.50
N SER A 193 -0.91 22.12 1.82
CA SER A 193 0.18 21.26 2.32
C SER A 193 1.18 22.11 3.10
N ASN A 194 0.88 22.35 4.39
CA ASN A 194 1.65 23.20 5.29
C ASN A 194 2.83 22.46 5.95
N GLU A 195 3.70 21.90 5.12
CA GLU A 195 4.92 21.19 5.54
C GLU A 195 6.08 21.55 4.59
N LEU A 196 7.31 21.20 4.95
CA LEU A 196 8.48 21.37 4.10
C LEU A 196 8.49 20.33 2.95
N GLY A 197 9.09 20.69 1.81
CA GLY A 197 9.26 19.82 0.63
C GLY A 197 8.48 20.33 -0.57
N LEU A 198 9.14 21.07 -1.46
CA LEU A 198 8.47 21.80 -2.55
C LEU A 198 7.72 20.86 -3.50
N LEU A 199 8.36 19.80 -3.99
CA LEU A 199 7.78 18.86 -4.95
C LEU A 199 6.47 18.23 -4.44
N GLY A 200 6.47 17.65 -3.23
CA GLY A 200 5.27 17.04 -2.67
C GLY A 200 4.14 18.04 -2.43
N ARG A 201 4.46 19.29 -2.05
CA ARG A 201 3.46 20.37 -1.94
C ARG A 201 2.90 20.77 -3.29
N THR A 202 3.76 20.91 -4.30
CA THR A 202 3.37 21.30 -5.66
C THR A 202 2.44 20.25 -6.26
N ASP A 203 2.79 18.96 -6.17
CA ASP A 203 1.95 17.87 -6.67
C ASP A 203 0.60 17.83 -5.95
N THR A 204 0.60 17.91 -4.62
CA THR A 204 -0.63 17.87 -3.81
C THR A 204 -1.54 19.07 -4.12
N THR A 205 -0.97 20.26 -4.25
CA THR A 205 -1.73 21.50 -4.52
C THR A 205 -2.30 21.49 -5.93
N THR A 206 -1.53 21.00 -6.90
CA THR A 206 -1.99 20.82 -8.28
C THR A 206 -3.10 19.78 -8.35
N ALA A 207 -2.94 18.63 -7.69
CA ALA A 207 -3.98 17.60 -7.61
C ALA A 207 -5.27 18.12 -6.95
N ASN A 208 -5.15 18.92 -5.88
CA ASN A 208 -6.30 19.53 -5.24
C ASN A 208 -7.04 20.51 -6.18
N ALA A 209 -6.31 21.40 -6.86
CA ALA A 209 -6.88 22.34 -7.83
C ALA A 209 -7.56 21.62 -9.01
N TYR A 210 -6.92 20.55 -9.50
CA TYR A 210 -7.39 19.72 -10.60
C TYR A 210 -8.69 18.98 -10.28
N LEU A 211 -8.84 18.44 -9.06
CA LEU A 211 -9.95 17.55 -8.69
C LEU A 211 -11.14 18.28 -8.05
N THR A 212 -10.91 19.31 -7.23
CA THR A 212 -11.96 19.95 -6.41
C THR A 212 -13.14 20.51 -7.23
N PRO A 213 -12.95 21.15 -8.40
CA PRO A 213 -14.06 21.65 -9.20
C PRO A 213 -15.01 20.56 -9.68
N LEU A 214 -14.46 19.42 -10.13
CA LEU A 214 -15.23 18.26 -10.59
C LEU A 214 -16.11 17.71 -9.47
N LEU A 215 -15.51 17.52 -8.28
CA LEU A 215 -16.21 17.03 -7.10
C LEU A 215 -17.32 17.99 -6.68
N THR A 216 -17.02 19.29 -6.64
CA THR A 216 -17.99 20.34 -6.27
C THR A 216 -19.20 20.33 -7.20
N GLN A 217 -18.98 20.20 -8.51
CA GLN A 217 -20.07 20.13 -9.49
C GLN A 217 -20.92 18.86 -9.30
N TYR A 218 -20.28 17.71 -9.04
CA TYR A 218 -20.98 16.46 -8.80
C TYR A 218 -21.87 16.52 -7.55
N MET A 219 -21.32 17.01 -6.44
CA MET A 219 -22.05 17.13 -5.17
C MET A 219 -23.25 18.08 -5.29
N ARG A 220 -23.08 19.24 -5.93
CA ARG A 220 -24.19 20.19 -6.15
C ARG A 220 -25.37 19.56 -6.88
N LYS A 221 -25.12 18.69 -7.86
CA LYS A 221 -26.21 17.96 -8.57
C LYS A 221 -26.94 17.00 -7.64
N LEU A 222 -26.22 16.25 -6.80
CA LEU A 222 -26.82 15.36 -5.82
C LEU A 222 -27.62 16.13 -4.76
N GLU A 223 -27.09 17.24 -4.26
CA GLU A 223 -27.78 18.09 -3.27
C GLU A 223 -29.09 18.67 -3.82
N GLN A 224 -29.11 19.07 -5.09
CA GLN A 224 -30.34 19.53 -5.77
C GLN A 224 -31.44 18.46 -5.76
N GLU A 225 -31.08 17.19 -6.00
CA GLU A 225 -32.01 16.06 -6.01
C GLU A 225 -32.45 15.62 -4.60
N LEU A 226 -31.61 15.84 -3.59
CA LEU A 226 -31.92 15.55 -2.17
C LEU A 226 -32.75 16.64 -1.49
N GLY A 227 -32.88 17.83 -2.10
CA GLY A 227 -33.67 18.94 -1.56
C GLY A 227 -33.17 19.41 -0.20
N GLN A 228 -33.99 19.26 0.84
CA GLN A 228 -33.64 19.65 2.24
C GLN A 228 -32.84 18.56 2.99
N GLY A 229 -32.31 17.56 2.27
CA GLY A 229 -31.44 16.53 2.82
C GLY A 229 -30.05 17.03 3.22
N ARG A 230 -29.23 16.10 3.71
CA ARG A 230 -27.81 16.36 4.04
C ARG A 230 -26.94 15.38 3.26
N LEU A 231 -25.90 15.89 2.61
CA LEU A 231 -24.87 15.06 1.97
C LEU A 231 -23.59 15.14 2.79
N ARG A 232 -23.06 13.97 3.18
CA ARG A 232 -21.80 13.80 3.91
C ARG A 232 -20.88 12.92 3.09
N MET A 233 -19.65 13.37 2.91
CA MET A 233 -18.66 12.71 2.08
C MET A 233 -17.60 12.06 2.95
N MET A 234 -17.30 10.80 2.66
CA MET A 234 -16.16 10.08 3.22
C MET A 234 -14.87 10.65 2.65
N GLN A 235 -13.92 10.91 3.52
CA GLN A 235 -12.57 11.33 3.18
C GLN A 235 -11.60 10.14 3.21
N SER A 236 -10.43 10.36 2.63
CA SER A 236 -9.34 9.38 2.55
C SER A 236 -8.87 8.93 3.93
N ASN A 237 -9.01 9.79 4.96
CA ASN A 237 -8.64 9.53 6.36
C ASN A 237 -9.64 8.63 7.13
N GLY A 238 -10.77 8.25 6.52
CA GLY A 238 -11.85 7.46 7.13
C GLY A 238 -12.92 8.28 7.86
N GLY A 239 -12.80 9.61 7.88
CA GLY A 239 -13.75 10.54 8.48
C GLY A 239 -14.76 11.09 7.47
N LEU A 240 -15.91 11.53 7.99
CA LEU A 240 -16.94 12.23 7.24
C LEU A 240 -16.76 13.75 7.33
N VAL A 241 -17.10 14.45 6.25
CA VAL A 241 -17.29 15.90 6.21
C VAL A 241 -18.57 16.27 5.48
N ASP A 242 -19.06 17.49 5.68
CA ASP A 242 -20.08 18.08 4.82
C ASP A 242 -19.59 18.14 3.37
N ALA A 243 -20.49 17.95 2.39
CA ALA A 243 -20.15 18.01 0.97
C ALA A 243 -19.46 19.32 0.57
N SER A 244 -19.81 20.44 1.21
CA SER A 244 -19.16 21.74 0.96
C SER A 244 -17.69 21.80 1.36
N ALA A 245 -17.25 20.93 2.28
CA ALA A 245 -15.86 20.85 2.76
C ALA A 245 -15.06 19.71 2.11
N PHE A 246 -15.65 19.00 1.13
CA PHE A 246 -15.01 17.88 0.46
C PHE A 246 -14.11 18.35 -0.69
N ILE A 247 -12.80 18.23 -0.51
CA ILE A 247 -11.76 18.73 -1.43
C ILE A 247 -10.95 17.60 -2.07
N GLY A 248 -10.35 17.90 -3.21
CA GLY A 248 -9.62 16.96 -4.07
C GLY A 248 -8.58 16.12 -3.34
N ARG A 249 -7.67 16.75 -2.56
CA ARG A 249 -6.59 16.01 -1.86
C ARG A 249 -7.10 14.98 -0.86
N ASN A 250 -8.29 15.18 -0.29
CA ASN A 250 -8.88 14.31 0.72
C ASN A 250 -9.88 13.32 0.11
N ALA A 251 -10.11 13.34 -1.20
CA ALA A 251 -11.12 12.50 -1.87
C ALA A 251 -10.54 11.23 -2.53
N VAL A 252 -9.24 11.21 -2.79
CA VAL A 252 -8.54 10.12 -3.49
C VAL A 252 -8.45 8.88 -2.58
N LEU A 253 -8.89 7.71 -3.06
CA LEU A 253 -9.02 6.47 -2.27
C LEU A 253 -10.01 6.56 -1.09
N SER A 254 -11.01 7.46 -1.13
CA SER A 254 -12.01 7.59 -0.06
C SER A 254 -13.00 6.42 0.07
N GLY A 255 -13.28 5.67 -1.00
CA GLY A 255 -14.18 4.51 -0.98
C GLY A 255 -13.64 3.36 -0.09
N PRO A 256 -12.45 2.80 -0.40
CA PRO A 256 -11.83 1.74 0.38
C PRO A 256 -11.60 2.10 1.86
N ALA A 257 -11.39 3.38 2.19
CA ALA A 257 -11.23 3.85 3.57
C ALA A 257 -12.41 3.45 4.47
N ALA A 258 -13.63 3.42 3.93
CA ALA A 258 -14.82 3.05 4.69
C ALA A 258 -14.84 1.57 5.10
N GLY A 259 -14.32 0.66 4.27
CA GLY A 259 -14.17 -0.75 4.63
C GLY A 259 -13.24 -0.95 5.83
N VAL A 260 -12.20 -0.13 5.94
CA VAL A 260 -11.29 -0.14 7.11
C VAL A 260 -11.96 0.43 8.36
N VAL A 261 -12.76 1.50 8.21
CA VAL A 261 -13.58 2.04 9.30
C VAL A 261 -14.58 0.99 9.81
N ALA A 262 -15.22 0.25 8.90
CA ALA A 262 -16.10 -0.85 9.26
C ALA A 262 -15.35 -1.96 10.00
N THR A 263 -14.15 -2.31 9.54
CA THR A 263 -13.28 -3.30 10.21
C THR A 263 -12.99 -2.91 11.66
N GLY A 264 -12.63 -1.65 11.91
CA GLY A 264 -12.43 -1.13 13.26
C GLY A 264 -13.70 -1.17 14.11
N ALA A 265 -14.84 -0.78 13.54
CA ALA A 265 -16.12 -0.82 14.24
C ALA A 265 -16.54 -2.25 14.63
N VAL A 266 -16.34 -3.22 13.73
CA VAL A 266 -16.59 -4.65 13.98
C VAL A 266 -15.66 -5.18 15.08
N ALA A 267 -14.38 -4.81 15.05
CA ALA A 267 -13.41 -5.21 16.05
C ALA A 267 -13.79 -4.68 17.44
N ASP A 268 -14.12 -3.38 17.54
CA ASP A 268 -14.58 -2.77 18.79
C ASP A 268 -15.85 -3.44 19.33
N GLU A 269 -16.83 -3.67 18.46
CA GLU A 269 -18.13 -4.26 18.84
C GLU A 269 -17.97 -5.68 19.40
N LEU A 270 -17.05 -6.46 18.83
CA LEU A 270 -16.79 -7.85 19.22
C LEU A 270 -15.67 -8.00 20.27
N GLY A 271 -15.12 -6.89 20.78
CA GLY A 271 -14.04 -6.89 21.76
C GLY A 271 -12.74 -7.52 21.25
N VAL A 272 -12.44 -7.35 19.96
CA VAL A 272 -11.22 -7.82 19.32
C VAL A 272 -10.19 -6.70 19.34
N ALA A 273 -9.05 -6.92 20.01
CA ALA A 273 -8.01 -5.91 20.17
C ALA A 273 -7.33 -5.55 18.84
N GLU A 274 -7.08 -6.55 17.98
CA GLU A 274 -6.43 -6.36 16.70
C GLU A 274 -7.13 -7.14 15.58
N ALA A 275 -7.30 -6.50 14.42
CA ALA A 275 -7.97 -7.08 13.27
C ALA A 275 -7.26 -6.73 11.96
N ILE A 276 -7.34 -7.64 11.00
CA ILE A 276 -6.95 -7.42 9.60
C ILE A 276 -8.24 -7.35 8.79
N GLY A 277 -8.45 -6.25 8.09
CA GLY A 277 -9.55 -6.12 7.13
C GLY A 277 -9.13 -6.73 5.79
N PHE A 278 -9.97 -7.57 5.22
CA PHE A 278 -9.74 -8.25 3.95
C PHE A 278 -10.98 -8.10 3.06
N ASP A 279 -10.91 -7.15 2.13
CA ASP A 279 -11.95 -6.88 1.12
C ASP A 279 -11.56 -7.53 -0.20
N MET A 280 -12.24 -8.59 -0.62
CA MET A 280 -11.98 -9.19 -1.93
C MET A 280 -13.18 -8.98 -2.87
N GLY A 281 -12.96 -8.15 -3.89
CA GLY A 281 -13.91 -7.86 -4.95
C GLY A 281 -13.68 -8.69 -6.22
N GLY A 282 -14.24 -8.18 -7.33
CA GLY A 282 -14.08 -8.78 -8.65
C GLY A 282 -12.75 -8.48 -9.33
N THR A 283 -12.08 -7.39 -9.01
CA THR A 283 -10.85 -6.95 -9.70
C THR A 283 -9.62 -6.96 -8.83
N SER A 284 -9.79 -6.64 -7.55
CA SER A 284 -8.72 -6.42 -6.58
C SER A 284 -9.12 -6.89 -5.20
N THR A 285 -8.13 -6.93 -4.31
CA THR A 285 -8.30 -7.16 -2.89
C THR A 285 -7.66 -6.00 -2.12
N ASP A 286 -8.39 -5.40 -1.18
CA ASP A 286 -7.87 -4.37 -0.28
C ASP A 286 -7.61 -4.96 1.11
N VAL A 287 -6.41 -4.73 1.63
CA VAL A 287 -5.99 -5.22 2.94
C VAL A 287 -5.65 -4.05 3.86
N SER A 288 -6.11 -4.11 5.11
CA SER A 288 -5.84 -3.09 6.12
C SER A 288 -5.60 -3.71 7.50
N ARG A 289 -5.03 -2.93 8.42
CA ARG A 289 -4.81 -3.33 9.82
C ARG A 289 -5.43 -2.33 10.80
N TYR A 290 -6.14 -2.88 11.79
CA TYR A 290 -6.70 -2.18 12.93
C TYR A 290 -6.12 -2.74 14.24
N ALA A 291 -5.74 -1.85 15.16
CA ALA A 291 -5.27 -2.24 16.51
C ALA A 291 -5.64 -1.16 17.53
N GLY A 292 -6.94 -1.03 17.82
CA GLY A 292 -7.51 0.02 18.68
C GLY A 292 -7.55 1.42 18.04
N GLN A 293 -6.91 1.60 16.89
CA GLN A 293 -6.86 2.83 16.11
C GLN A 293 -6.61 2.50 14.64
N LEU A 294 -7.13 3.35 13.76
CA LEU A 294 -6.96 3.23 12.31
C LEU A 294 -5.53 3.65 11.92
N SER A 295 -4.83 2.77 11.19
CA SER A 295 -3.51 3.06 10.64
C SER A 295 -3.64 4.07 9.51
N ARG A 296 -2.77 5.09 9.48
CA ARG A 296 -2.80 6.15 8.47
C ARG A 296 -1.41 6.45 7.93
N VAL A 297 -1.35 6.74 6.64
CA VAL A 297 -0.20 7.35 5.97
C VAL A 297 -0.53 8.81 5.66
N PHE A 298 0.49 9.63 5.47
CA PHE A 298 0.34 11.08 5.28
C PHE A 298 0.91 11.57 3.95
N GLU A 299 1.58 10.68 3.23
CA GLU A 299 2.01 10.86 1.86
C GLU A 299 1.74 9.55 1.12
N SER A 300 1.16 9.64 -0.07
CA SER A 300 0.93 8.50 -0.96
C SER A 300 1.14 8.93 -2.41
N GLN A 301 1.31 7.97 -3.31
CA GLN A 301 1.42 8.21 -4.74
C GLN A 301 0.30 7.49 -5.48
N VAL A 302 -0.46 8.22 -6.31
CA VAL A 302 -1.58 7.68 -7.09
C VAL A 302 -1.44 8.17 -8.53
N GLY A 303 -1.36 7.25 -9.48
CA GLY A 303 -1.16 7.60 -10.90
C GLY A 303 0.14 8.38 -11.17
N GLY A 304 1.19 8.10 -10.39
CA GLY A 304 2.46 8.83 -10.44
C GLY A 304 2.47 10.18 -9.72
N ILE A 305 1.33 10.66 -9.23
CA ILE A 305 1.19 11.96 -8.55
C ILE A 305 1.25 11.78 -7.03
N ARG A 306 2.10 12.56 -6.35
CA ARG A 306 2.20 12.55 -4.88
C ARG A 306 1.06 13.35 -4.26
N ILE A 307 0.46 12.81 -3.20
CA ILE A 307 -0.60 13.48 -2.43
C ILE A 307 -0.25 13.42 -0.95
N ARG A 308 -0.03 14.59 -0.36
CA ARG A 308 0.19 14.81 1.07
C ARG A 308 -1.14 15.12 1.75
N ALA A 309 -1.76 14.06 2.23
CA ALA A 309 -2.97 14.15 3.05
C ALA A 309 -3.03 12.93 3.96
N PRO A 310 -3.66 13.03 5.14
CA PRO A 310 -3.95 11.86 5.95
C PRO A 310 -4.86 10.90 5.17
N MET A 311 -4.39 9.68 4.97
CA MET A 311 -5.13 8.61 4.30
C MET A 311 -5.08 7.36 5.15
N ILE A 312 -6.18 6.61 5.18
CA ILE A 312 -6.20 5.27 5.71
C ILE A 312 -5.15 4.45 5.00
N GLU A 313 -4.33 3.80 5.79
CA GLU A 313 -3.36 2.87 5.25
C GLU A 313 -4.07 1.59 4.81
N LEU A 314 -4.03 1.37 3.50
CA LEU A 314 -4.51 0.16 2.87
C LEU A 314 -3.53 -0.27 1.78
N HIS A 315 -3.51 -1.56 1.51
CA HIS A 315 -2.72 -2.14 0.44
C HIS A 315 -3.63 -2.89 -0.50
N THR A 316 -3.65 -2.46 -1.76
CA THR A 316 -4.42 -3.10 -2.82
C THR A 316 -3.57 -4.12 -3.56
N VAL A 317 -4.12 -5.30 -3.75
CA VAL A 317 -3.53 -6.40 -4.51
C VAL A 317 -4.32 -6.59 -5.79
N ALA A 318 -3.62 -6.81 -6.91
CA ALA A 318 -4.21 -7.17 -8.19
C ALA A 318 -4.70 -8.64 -8.24
N ALA A 319 -5.34 -9.08 -7.16
CA ALA A 319 -5.93 -10.40 -6.99
C ALA A 319 -7.40 -10.20 -6.60
N GLY A 320 -8.33 -10.54 -7.49
CA GLY A 320 -9.77 -10.53 -7.27
C GLY A 320 -10.44 -11.64 -8.06
N GLY A 321 -11.77 -11.77 -7.98
CA GLY A 321 -12.49 -12.84 -8.68
C GLY A 321 -12.21 -12.92 -10.20
N GLY A 322 -11.92 -11.81 -10.86
CA GLY A 322 -11.63 -11.71 -12.29
C GLY A 322 -10.16 -11.80 -12.65
N SER A 323 -9.25 -12.00 -11.68
CA SER A 323 -7.81 -12.15 -11.98
C SER A 323 -7.57 -13.34 -12.90
N ILE A 324 -6.80 -13.10 -13.96
CA ILE A 324 -6.59 -14.07 -15.04
C ILE A 324 -5.59 -15.14 -14.57
N CYS A 325 -5.91 -16.40 -14.83
CA CYS A 325 -5.11 -17.58 -14.51
C CYS A 325 -4.41 -18.12 -15.77
N ARG A 326 -3.08 -18.27 -15.74
CA ARG A 326 -2.29 -18.74 -16.89
C ARG A 326 -1.21 -19.75 -16.50
N LEU A 327 -0.84 -20.58 -17.46
CA LEU A 327 0.38 -21.40 -17.40
C LEU A 327 1.44 -20.70 -18.26
N GLU A 328 2.45 -20.12 -17.64
CA GLU A 328 3.51 -19.38 -18.30
C GLU A 328 4.86 -20.04 -18.00
N ALA A 329 5.51 -20.59 -19.02
CA ALA A 329 6.83 -21.23 -18.91
C ALA A 329 6.96 -22.22 -17.73
N LYS A 330 6.01 -23.16 -17.62
CA LYS A 330 5.89 -24.17 -16.56
C LYS A 330 5.50 -23.62 -15.17
N ARG A 331 5.17 -22.33 -15.03
CA ARG A 331 4.66 -21.74 -13.78
C ARG A 331 3.18 -21.42 -13.91
N MET A 332 2.42 -21.64 -12.84
CA MET A 332 1.02 -21.24 -12.76
C MET A 332 0.93 -19.84 -12.18
N THR A 333 0.42 -18.87 -12.94
CA THR A 333 0.34 -17.47 -12.54
C THR A 333 -1.11 -17.02 -12.39
N VAL A 334 -1.35 -16.05 -11.50
CA VAL A 334 -2.66 -15.44 -11.26
C VAL A 334 -2.50 -13.92 -11.17
N GLY A 335 -3.18 -13.18 -12.05
CA GLY A 335 -3.01 -11.74 -12.17
C GLY A 335 -1.69 -11.35 -12.86
N PRO A 336 -1.29 -10.07 -12.84
CA PRO A 336 -2.01 -8.93 -12.27
C PRO A 336 -3.20 -8.48 -13.13
N HIS A 337 -3.30 -8.95 -14.38
CA HIS A 337 -4.40 -8.59 -15.26
C HIS A 337 -5.72 -9.21 -14.80
N SER A 338 -6.82 -8.46 -15.01
CA SER A 338 -8.18 -8.87 -14.68
C SER A 338 -9.08 -8.86 -15.91
N ALA A 339 -10.01 -9.82 -15.98
CA ALA A 339 -11.09 -9.82 -16.97
C ALA A 339 -12.18 -8.76 -16.69
N SER A 340 -12.08 -8.04 -15.56
CA SER A 340 -13.03 -7.03 -15.11
C SER A 340 -14.47 -7.59 -15.01
N ALA A 341 -15.48 -6.73 -15.09
CA ALA A 341 -16.89 -7.14 -15.14
C ALA A 341 -17.42 -7.33 -16.58
N ASP A 342 -16.72 -6.78 -17.57
CA ASP A 342 -17.09 -6.85 -18.98
C ASP A 342 -15.82 -6.97 -19.86
N PRO A 343 -15.62 -8.09 -20.60
CA PRO A 343 -16.54 -9.22 -20.74
C PRO A 343 -16.61 -10.13 -19.50
N GLY A 344 -15.69 -10.00 -18.54
CA GLY A 344 -15.69 -10.74 -17.28
C GLY A 344 -15.28 -12.22 -17.36
N PRO A 345 -15.37 -12.94 -16.23
CA PRO A 345 -15.20 -14.39 -16.14
C PRO A 345 -15.96 -15.17 -17.20
N ILE A 346 -15.40 -16.29 -17.67
CA ILE A 346 -16.01 -17.12 -18.72
C ILE A 346 -17.35 -17.70 -18.24
N CYS A 347 -17.43 -18.02 -16.95
CA CYS A 347 -18.63 -18.55 -16.32
C CYS A 347 -19.81 -17.57 -16.35
N TYR A 348 -19.60 -16.28 -16.62
CA TYR A 348 -20.69 -15.30 -16.79
C TYR A 348 -21.39 -15.44 -18.15
N GLY A 349 -20.82 -16.19 -19.10
CA GLY A 349 -21.46 -16.49 -20.38
C GLY A 349 -21.52 -15.32 -21.37
N LYS A 350 -20.90 -14.18 -21.07
CA LYS A 350 -20.90 -12.99 -21.93
C LYS A 350 -20.14 -13.21 -23.25
N PRO A 351 -20.58 -12.59 -24.37
CA PRO A 351 -19.81 -12.58 -25.62
C PRO A 351 -18.43 -11.97 -25.41
N GLY A 352 -17.38 -12.61 -25.96
CA GLY A 352 -16.00 -12.12 -25.85
C GLY A 352 -15.25 -12.54 -24.57
N ALA A 353 -15.93 -13.12 -23.57
CA ALA A 353 -15.27 -13.68 -22.39
C ALA A 353 -14.43 -14.90 -22.79
N LYS A 354 -13.11 -14.73 -22.73
CA LYS A 354 -12.15 -15.72 -23.24
C LYS A 354 -11.11 -16.16 -22.24
N GLU A 355 -10.87 -15.46 -21.13
CA GLU A 355 -9.75 -15.71 -20.21
C GLU A 355 -10.18 -16.51 -18.99
N LEU A 356 -9.37 -17.49 -18.55
CA LEU A 356 -9.69 -18.26 -17.34
C LEU A 356 -9.45 -17.36 -16.12
N THR A 357 -10.38 -17.32 -15.17
CA THR A 357 -10.29 -16.44 -13.99
C THR A 357 -10.46 -17.18 -12.67
N LEU A 358 -10.18 -16.50 -11.55
CA LEU A 358 -10.39 -17.05 -10.21
C LEU A 358 -11.85 -17.39 -9.88
N THR A 359 -12.82 -16.67 -10.45
CA THR A 359 -14.25 -16.97 -10.30
C THR A 359 -14.58 -18.28 -11.02
N ASP A 360 -14.00 -18.50 -12.21
CA ASP A 360 -14.14 -19.75 -12.97
C ASP A 360 -13.57 -20.93 -12.18
N VAL A 361 -12.38 -20.75 -11.58
CA VAL A 361 -11.73 -21.73 -10.69
C VAL A 361 -12.60 -22.03 -9.47
N SER A 362 -13.13 -21.00 -8.81
CA SER A 362 -13.97 -21.16 -7.62
C SER A 362 -15.27 -21.90 -7.91
N LEU A 363 -15.87 -21.64 -9.07
CA LEU A 363 -17.05 -22.37 -9.54
C LEU A 363 -16.73 -23.86 -9.76
N CYS A 364 -15.65 -24.18 -10.48
CA CYS A 364 -15.27 -25.57 -10.77
C CYS A 364 -14.89 -26.37 -9.51
N LEU A 365 -14.37 -25.69 -8.48
CA LEU A 365 -14.05 -26.31 -7.19
C LEU A 365 -15.27 -26.36 -6.23
N GLY A 366 -16.44 -25.89 -6.66
CA GLY A 366 -17.65 -25.87 -5.84
C GLY A 366 -17.62 -24.87 -4.68
N ARG A 367 -16.71 -23.88 -4.72
CA ARG A 367 -16.57 -22.81 -3.71
C ARG A 367 -17.52 -21.63 -3.95
N LEU A 368 -18.11 -21.55 -5.14
CA LEU A 368 -19.13 -20.58 -5.52
C LEU A 368 -20.46 -21.28 -5.80
N ALA A 369 -21.55 -20.80 -5.18
CA ALA A 369 -22.90 -21.32 -5.41
C ALA A 369 -23.72 -20.38 -6.30
N GLU A 370 -24.52 -20.95 -7.20
CA GLU A 370 -25.35 -20.20 -8.15
C GLU A 370 -26.64 -19.62 -7.54
N ASP A 371 -27.15 -20.17 -6.44
CA ASP A 371 -28.51 -19.95 -5.91
C ASP A 371 -28.80 -18.47 -5.59
N ARG A 372 -27.77 -17.73 -5.17
CA ARG A 372 -27.85 -16.29 -4.84
C ARG A 372 -26.97 -15.43 -5.76
N PHE A 373 -26.49 -16.01 -6.86
CA PHE A 373 -25.78 -15.24 -7.87
C PHE A 373 -26.79 -14.43 -8.70
N PRO A 374 -26.50 -13.18 -9.11
CA PRO A 374 -27.48 -12.35 -9.82
C PRO A 374 -27.96 -12.89 -11.17
N PHE A 375 -27.28 -13.91 -11.73
CA PHE A 375 -27.59 -14.55 -13.00
C PHE A 375 -27.01 -15.98 -13.04
N ALA A 376 -27.49 -16.80 -13.98
CA ALA A 376 -27.02 -18.19 -14.14
C ALA A 376 -25.56 -18.26 -14.60
N LEU A 377 -24.80 -19.20 -14.03
CA LEU A 377 -23.39 -19.43 -14.34
C LEU A 377 -23.21 -20.64 -15.28
N ASN A 378 -22.15 -20.62 -16.09
CA ASN A 378 -21.79 -21.73 -16.98
C ASN A 378 -20.46 -22.38 -16.55
N GLU A 379 -20.53 -23.62 -16.04
CA GLU A 379 -19.35 -24.37 -15.59
C GLU A 379 -18.60 -25.08 -16.74
N ASP A 380 -19.29 -25.46 -17.81
CA ASP A 380 -18.72 -26.26 -18.91
C ASP A 380 -17.52 -25.58 -19.59
N LYS A 381 -17.62 -24.27 -19.83
CA LYS A 381 -16.56 -23.53 -20.52
C LYS A 381 -15.28 -23.41 -19.68
N PRO A 382 -15.33 -22.98 -18.39
CA PRO A 382 -14.22 -23.09 -17.45
C PRO A 382 -13.58 -24.48 -17.38
N ARG A 383 -14.39 -25.53 -17.24
CA ARG A 383 -13.92 -26.92 -17.12
C ARG A 383 -13.08 -27.35 -18.33
N LYS A 384 -13.57 -27.08 -19.54
CA LYS A 384 -12.83 -27.33 -20.79
C LYS A 384 -11.49 -26.58 -20.89
N LYS A 385 -11.40 -25.41 -20.27
CA LYS A 385 -10.14 -24.66 -20.21
C LYS A 385 -9.15 -25.28 -19.23
N LEU A 386 -9.61 -25.68 -18.06
CA LEU A 386 -8.79 -26.38 -17.07
C LEU A 386 -8.27 -27.71 -17.63
N GLU A 387 -9.08 -28.45 -18.38
CA GLU A 387 -8.67 -29.66 -19.10
C GLU A 387 -7.53 -29.42 -20.09
N ARG A 388 -7.52 -28.27 -20.78
CA ARG A 388 -6.41 -27.89 -21.68
C ARG A 388 -5.13 -27.60 -20.91
N VAL A 389 -5.22 -26.85 -19.82
CA VAL A 389 -4.06 -26.56 -18.96
C VAL A 389 -3.50 -27.85 -18.35
N ALA A 390 -4.38 -28.78 -17.92
CA ALA A 390 -3.98 -30.10 -17.45
C ALA A 390 -3.26 -30.91 -18.55
N ALA A 391 -3.76 -30.88 -19.80
CA ALA A 391 -3.10 -31.53 -20.92
C ALA A 391 -1.72 -30.92 -21.25
N GLU A 392 -1.58 -29.59 -21.14
CA GLU A 392 -0.30 -28.89 -21.32
C GLU A 392 0.72 -29.27 -20.23
N LEU A 393 0.29 -29.33 -18.96
CA LEU A 393 1.13 -29.80 -17.85
C LEU A 393 1.57 -31.26 -18.05
N ARG A 394 0.64 -32.12 -18.48
CA ARG A 394 0.95 -33.54 -18.78
C ARG A 394 1.98 -33.68 -19.89
N ALA A 395 1.87 -32.85 -20.94
CA ALA A 395 2.88 -32.79 -22.01
C ALA A 395 4.26 -32.31 -21.50
N GLY A 396 4.27 -31.49 -20.45
CA GLY A 396 5.49 -31.07 -19.73
C GLY A 396 6.00 -32.05 -18.66
N GLY A 397 5.39 -33.24 -18.54
CA GLY A 397 5.80 -34.28 -17.58
C GLY A 397 5.17 -34.17 -16.19
N VAL A 398 4.16 -33.31 -16.00
CA VAL A 398 3.45 -33.13 -14.72
C VAL A 398 2.01 -33.65 -14.86
N GLU A 399 1.72 -34.80 -14.27
CA GLU A 399 0.34 -35.32 -14.24
C GLU A 399 -0.50 -34.57 -13.21
N ARG A 400 -1.58 -33.92 -13.67
CA ARG A 400 -2.63 -33.33 -12.84
C ARG A 400 -3.98 -33.43 -13.53
N ASP A 401 -5.01 -33.66 -12.73
CA ASP A 401 -6.41 -33.58 -13.17
C ASP A 401 -6.91 -32.11 -13.19
N PRO A 402 -7.98 -31.80 -13.94
CA PRO A 402 -8.49 -30.43 -14.07
C PRO A 402 -8.81 -29.75 -12.73
N GLU A 403 -9.34 -30.51 -11.77
CA GLU A 403 -9.61 -30.03 -10.41
C GLU A 403 -8.32 -29.72 -9.63
N GLU A 404 -7.26 -30.49 -9.82
CA GLU A 404 -5.96 -30.23 -9.20
C GLU A 404 -5.28 -29.01 -9.81
N VAL A 405 -5.47 -28.78 -11.10
CA VAL A 405 -5.05 -27.54 -11.78
C VAL A 405 -5.83 -26.34 -11.22
N ALA A 406 -7.16 -26.45 -11.10
CA ALA A 406 -7.98 -25.40 -10.50
C ALA A 406 -7.53 -25.08 -9.07
N HIS A 407 -7.30 -26.12 -8.26
CA HIS A 407 -6.76 -25.97 -6.91
C HIS A 407 -5.36 -25.35 -6.89
N GLY A 408 -4.51 -25.64 -7.88
CA GLY A 408 -3.22 -25.00 -8.07
C GLY A 408 -3.33 -23.47 -8.21
N PHE A 409 -4.23 -22.98 -9.08
CA PHE A 409 -4.49 -21.54 -9.21
C PHE A 409 -5.05 -20.92 -7.93
N LEU A 410 -5.94 -21.64 -7.23
CA LEU A 410 -6.45 -21.22 -5.92
C LEU A 410 -5.32 -21.05 -4.89
N ARG A 411 -4.34 -21.96 -4.88
CA ARG A 411 -3.17 -21.89 -3.99
C ARG A 411 -2.27 -20.70 -4.33
N VAL A 412 -1.97 -20.45 -5.60
CA VAL A 412 -1.20 -19.27 -6.04
C VAL A 412 -1.88 -17.97 -5.59
N ALA A 413 -3.20 -17.85 -5.81
CA ALA A 413 -3.95 -16.68 -5.38
C ALA A 413 -3.94 -16.50 -3.85
N THR A 414 -4.10 -17.58 -3.10
CA THR A 414 -4.04 -17.57 -1.63
C THR A 414 -2.68 -17.08 -1.14
N GLU A 415 -1.59 -17.53 -1.76
CA GLU A 415 -0.22 -17.12 -1.40
C GLU A 415 0.04 -15.64 -1.73
N ASN A 416 -0.41 -15.17 -2.91
CA ASN A 416 -0.29 -13.76 -3.28
C ASN A 416 -1.05 -12.84 -2.31
N MET A 417 -2.26 -13.22 -1.91
CA MET A 417 -3.06 -12.47 -0.93
C MET A 417 -2.47 -12.56 0.48
N ALA A 418 -1.94 -13.72 0.89
CA ALA A 418 -1.27 -13.88 2.18
C ALA A 418 0.00 -13.02 2.28
N ALA A 419 0.82 -12.98 1.22
CA ALA A 419 2.02 -12.14 1.15
C ALA A 419 1.66 -10.64 1.28
N ALA A 420 0.57 -10.21 0.64
CA ALA A 420 0.08 -8.84 0.78
C ALA A 420 -0.37 -8.52 2.22
N ILE A 421 -1.05 -9.46 2.88
CA ILE A 421 -1.41 -9.31 4.30
C ILE A 421 -0.16 -9.22 5.19
N GLN A 422 0.88 -10.00 4.91
CA GLN A 422 2.15 -9.92 5.63
C GLN A 422 2.85 -8.57 5.41
N LYS A 423 2.77 -8.00 4.21
CA LYS A 423 3.34 -6.68 3.90
C LYS A 423 2.75 -5.56 4.74
N VAL A 424 1.43 -5.58 5.01
CA VAL A 424 0.76 -4.56 5.86
C VAL A 424 0.89 -4.80 7.37
N SER A 425 1.49 -5.93 7.80
CA SER A 425 1.58 -6.33 9.21
C SER A 425 3.02 -6.66 9.62
N VAL A 426 3.53 -7.83 9.23
CA VAL A 426 4.88 -8.34 9.53
C VAL A 426 5.98 -7.42 8.99
N GLY A 427 5.76 -6.81 7.82
CA GLY A 427 6.67 -5.81 7.26
C GLY A 427 6.92 -4.60 8.19
N ARG A 428 6.05 -4.41 9.19
CA ARG A 428 6.12 -3.32 10.19
C ARG A 428 6.28 -3.81 11.63
N GLY A 429 6.64 -5.08 11.81
CA GLY A 429 6.91 -5.67 13.12
C GLY A 429 5.66 -6.14 13.88
N HIS A 430 4.54 -6.40 13.19
CA HIS A 430 3.32 -6.96 13.81
C HIS A 430 3.18 -8.46 13.51
N ASP A 431 2.80 -9.25 14.52
CA ASP A 431 2.50 -10.67 14.37
C ASP A 431 1.04 -10.89 13.94
N VAL A 432 0.80 -11.34 12.71
CA VAL A 432 -0.56 -11.58 12.17
C VAL A 432 -1.38 -12.60 12.96
N ARG A 433 -0.73 -13.49 13.72
CA ARG A 433 -1.41 -14.58 14.44
C ARG A 433 -2.24 -14.06 15.62
N THR A 434 -1.96 -12.84 16.09
CA THR A 434 -2.72 -12.18 17.16
C THR A 434 -3.99 -11.50 16.65
N HIS A 435 -4.12 -11.31 15.33
CA HIS A 435 -5.25 -10.63 14.69
C HIS A 435 -6.43 -11.57 14.45
N ALA A 436 -7.64 -11.02 14.44
CA ALA A 436 -8.77 -11.64 13.74
C ALA A 436 -8.82 -11.17 12.28
N LEU A 437 -9.29 -12.01 11.37
CA LEU A 437 -9.52 -11.64 9.97
C LEU A 437 -10.98 -11.20 9.79
N VAL A 438 -11.22 -9.91 9.56
CA VAL A 438 -12.55 -9.39 9.21
C VAL A 438 -12.68 -9.44 7.69
N VAL A 439 -13.58 -10.30 7.21
CA VAL A 439 -13.69 -10.66 5.80
C VAL A 439 -14.91 -9.98 5.20
N PHE A 440 -14.70 -9.32 4.07
CA PHE A 440 -15.74 -8.66 3.31
C PHE A 440 -15.43 -8.65 1.81
N GLY A 441 -16.33 -8.04 1.04
CA GLY A 441 -16.35 -8.18 -0.42
C GLY A 441 -17.00 -9.50 -0.85
N GLY A 442 -17.52 -9.53 -2.07
CA GLY A 442 -18.34 -10.66 -2.56
C GLY A 442 -17.58 -11.98 -2.74
N ALA A 443 -16.25 -11.92 -2.92
CA ALA A 443 -15.41 -13.09 -3.13
C ALA A 443 -14.64 -13.53 -1.88
N GLY A 444 -14.50 -12.67 -0.86
CA GLY A 444 -13.60 -12.93 0.27
C GLY A 444 -13.89 -14.23 1.03
N GLY A 445 -15.16 -14.54 1.26
CA GLY A 445 -15.57 -15.77 1.95
C GLY A 445 -15.19 -17.08 1.27
N GLN A 446 -14.83 -17.05 -0.01
CA GLN A 446 -14.39 -18.23 -0.75
C GLN A 446 -12.92 -18.59 -0.46
N TYR A 447 -12.11 -17.63 0.00
CA TYR A 447 -10.65 -17.79 0.19
C TYR A 447 -10.23 -17.68 1.65
N ALA A 448 -11.07 -17.08 2.48
CA ALA A 448 -10.72 -16.64 3.83
C ALA A 448 -10.13 -17.73 4.72
N CYS A 449 -10.71 -18.94 4.75
CA CYS A 449 -10.21 -20.05 5.56
C CYS A 449 -8.79 -20.49 5.12
N LEU A 450 -8.52 -20.53 3.81
CA LEU A 450 -7.21 -20.89 3.27
C LEU A 450 -6.16 -19.84 3.65
N ILE A 451 -6.49 -18.57 3.49
CA ILE A 451 -5.63 -17.43 3.86
C ILE A 451 -5.37 -17.42 5.36
N ALA A 452 -6.41 -17.59 6.17
CA ALA A 452 -6.29 -17.59 7.63
C ALA A 452 -5.39 -18.74 8.11
N ARG A 453 -5.57 -19.95 7.59
CA ARG A 453 -4.70 -21.09 7.89
C ARG A 453 -3.26 -20.82 7.47
N ARG A 454 -3.06 -20.27 6.28
CA ARG A 454 -1.75 -19.89 5.73
C ARG A 454 -1.00 -18.85 6.59
N LEU A 455 -1.74 -17.95 7.22
CA LEU A 455 -1.17 -16.90 8.08
C LEU A 455 -1.15 -17.28 9.57
N GLY A 456 -1.73 -18.42 9.94
CA GLY A 456 -1.92 -18.81 11.34
C GLY A 456 -2.96 -17.96 12.08
N ILE A 457 -3.84 -17.25 11.36
CA ILE A 457 -4.96 -16.50 11.93
C ILE A 457 -6.06 -17.48 12.32
N ARG A 458 -6.43 -17.50 13.60
CA ARG A 458 -7.38 -18.49 14.13
C ARG A 458 -8.84 -18.09 14.07
N ARG A 459 -9.13 -16.78 13.99
CA ARG A 459 -10.50 -16.24 14.09
C ARG A 459 -10.82 -15.41 12.87
N LEU A 460 -11.87 -15.79 12.16
CA LEU A 460 -12.42 -15.06 11.04
C LEU A 460 -13.81 -14.53 11.40
N ILE A 461 -14.15 -13.34 10.90
CA ILE A 461 -15.37 -12.62 11.25
C ILE A 461 -16.02 -12.15 9.96
N PHE A 462 -17.27 -12.55 9.75
CA PHE A 462 -18.10 -12.12 8.64
C PHE A 462 -19.28 -11.31 9.17
N HIS A 463 -19.35 -10.04 8.79
CA HIS A 463 -20.48 -9.16 9.11
C HIS A 463 -21.74 -9.62 8.33
N PRO A 464 -22.98 -9.42 8.83
CA PRO A 464 -24.21 -9.70 8.06
C PRO A 464 -24.28 -8.98 6.70
N TYR A 465 -23.62 -7.84 6.61
CA TYR A 465 -23.52 -7.03 5.38
C TYR A 465 -22.13 -7.11 4.73
N ALA A 466 -21.42 -8.24 4.83
CA ALA A 466 -20.06 -8.41 4.33
C ALA A 466 -19.87 -7.97 2.86
N GLY A 467 -20.80 -8.29 1.96
CA GLY A 467 -20.67 -7.89 0.55
C GLY A 467 -21.00 -6.42 0.24
N VAL A 468 -21.41 -5.63 1.24
CA VAL A 468 -21.63 -4.17 1.17
C VAL A 468 -21.01 -3.45 2.39
N LEU A 469 -19.97 -4.04 2.98
CA LEU A 469 -19.43 -3.59 4.28
C LEU A 469 -18.82 -2.18 4.21
N SER A 470 -18.27 -1.79 3.06
CA SER A 470 -17.76 -0.43 2.84
C SER A 470 -18.88 0.62 2.96
N ALA A 471 -20.08 0.34 2.43
CA ALA A 471 -21.25 1.19 2.64
C ALA A 471 -21.64 1.24 4.13
N PHE A 472 -21.61 0.11 4.85
CA PHE A 472 -21.82 0.12 6.31
C PHE A 472 -20.77 0.95 7.05
N GLY A 473 -19.52 0.93 6.59
CA GLY A 473 -18.43 1.78 7.04
C GLY A 473 -18.77 3.27 7.02
N MET A 474 -19.42 3.74 5.96
CA MET A 474 -19.93 5.12 5.87
C MET A 474 -20.93 5.42 7.01
N GLY A 475 -21.75 4.43 7.37
CA GLY A 475 -22.75 4.55 8.42
C GLY A 475 -22.19 4.67 9.83
N VAL A 476 -21.08 3.98 10.11
CA VAL A 476 -20.45 3.94 11.44
C VAL A 476 -19.28 4.93 11.60
N ALA A 477 -18.89 5.62 10.52
CA ALA A 477 -17.83 6.61 10.53
C ALA A 477 -18.15 7.83 11.40
N ASN A 478 -17.09 8.36 12.00
CA ASN A 478 -17.10 9.63 12.72
C ASN A 478 -16.86 10.78 11.74
N PHE A 479 -17.12 12.01 12.18
CA PHE A 479 -16.67 13.20 11.47
C PHE A 479 -15.25 13.51 11.93
N GLU A 480 -14.34 13.78 11.01
CA GLU A 480 -12.93 13.96 11.36
C GLU A 480 -12.33 15.10 10.54
N TRP A 481 -11.50 15.89 11.20
CA TRP A 481 -10.68 16.93 10.58
C TRP A 481 -9.24 16.76 11.03
N HIS A 482 -8.31 16.97 10.10
CA HIS A 482 -6.88 16.93 10.38
C HIS A 482 -6.21 18.24 9.98
N GLY A 483 -5.31 18.68 10.85
CA GLY A 483 -4.46 19.85 10.64
C GLY A 483 -3.01 19.52 10.92
N GLU A 484 -2.14 20.16 10.16
CA GLU A 484 -0.69 19.99 10.24
C GLU A 484 0.00 21.35 10.19
N ARG A 485 1.16 21.44 10.82
CA ARG A 485 2.01 22.62 10.81
C ARG A 485 3.47 22.23 10.95
N ASP A 486 4.36 22.93 10.26
CA ASP A 486 5.81 22.78 10.44
C ASP A 486 6.21 23.01 11.91
N ALA A 487 6.88 22.02 12.52
CA ALA A 487 7.42 22.14 13.88
C ALA A 487 8.73 22.95 13.90
N GLY A 488 9.31 23.22 12.72
CA GLY A 488 10.50 24.04 12.49
C GLY A 488 11.82 23.35 12.81
N ARG A 489 11.84 22.01 12.77
CA ARG A 489 13.04 21.17 13.01
C ARG A 489 13.72 21.48 14.35
N ALA A 490 12.93 21.83 15.36
CA ALA A 490 13.46 22.02 16.70
C ALA A 490 13.89 20.66 17.27
N THR A 491 15.02 20.65 17.96
CA THR A 491 15.45 19.44 18.69
C THR A 491 14.55 19.23 19.89
N LEU A 492 14.35 17.96 20.25
CA LEU A 492 13.56 17.54 21.40
C LEU A 492 14.34 17.77 22.69
N ASP A 493 14.56 19.05 23.00
CA ASP A 493 15.21 19.57 24.20
C ASP A 493 14.16 20.02 25.24
N ASP A 494 14.58 20.19 26.49
CA ASP A 494 13.76 20.70 27.59
C ASP A 494 14.25 22.11 28.00
N PRO A 495 13.42 23.17 27.96
CA PRO A 495 11.98 23.18 27.64
C PRO A 495 11.67 23.06 26.14
N LEU A 496 10.49 22.53 25.85
CA LEU A 496 9.94 22.46 24.50
C LEU A 496 9.58 23.87 23.97
N PRO A 497 9.56 24.10 22.64
CA PRO A 497 9.22 25.41 22.08
C PRO A 497 7.81 25.88 22.45
N GLU A 498 7.69 27.06 23.07
CA GLU A 498 6.40 27.63 23.51
C GLU A 498 5.37 27.76 22.38
N ARG A 499 5.84 28.03 21.15
CA ARG A 499 4.97 28.18 19.97
C ARG A 499 4.12 26.94 19.68
N TRP A 500 4.62 25.74 20.02
CA TRP A 500 3.93 24.49 19.67
C TRP A 500 2.57 24.36 20.35
N GLU A 501 2.43 24.83 21.59
CA GLU A 501 1.15 24.79 22.31
C GLU A 501 0.12 25.76 21.68
N SER A 502 0.59 26.94 21.23
CA SER A 502 -0.24 27.88 20.49
C SER A 502 -0.66 27.33 19.14
N ASP A 503 0.26 26.68 18.42
CA ASP A 503 0.00 26.04 17.13
C ASP A 503 -1.02 24.91 17.25
N PHE A 504 -0.88 24.04 18.26
CA PHE A 504 -1.86 22.99 18.55
C PHE A 504 -3.24 23.56 18.85
N SER A 505 -3.31 24.62 19.65
CA SER A 505 -4.57 25.27 20.02
C SER A 505 -5.29 25.88 18.81
N LEU A 506 -4.54 26.52 17.90
CA LEU A 506 -5.08 27.07 16.66
C LEU A 506 -5.61 25.97 15.74
N LEU A 507 -4.84 24.89 15.54
CA LEU A 507 -5.28 23.75 14.73
C LEU A 507 -6.53 23.09 15.33
N GLU A 508 -6.59 22.88 16.65
CA GLU A 508 -7.77 22.34 17.31
C GLU A 508 -9.01 23.23 17.09
N GLN A 509 -8.86 24.55 17.22
CA GLN A 509 -9.96 25.48 16.97
C GLN A 509 -10.43 25.45 15.51
N SER A 510 -9.52 25.37 14.55
CA SER A 510 -9.85 25.21 13.14
C SER A 510 -10.67 23.92 12.90
N GLY A 511 -10.25 22.79 13.47
CA GLY A 511 -10.98 21.53 13.33
C GLY A 511 -12.37 21.56 13.97
N ARG A 512 -12.50 22.13 15.17
CA ARG A 512 -13.81 22.31 15.83
C ARG A 512 -14.74 23.19 15.02
N THR A 513 -14.22 24.29 14.45
CA THR A 513 -14.98 25.18 13.57
C THR A 513 -15.44 24.46 12.30
N ALA A 514 -14.55 23.67 11.67
CA ALA A 514 -14.86 22.93 10.44
C ALA A 514 -15.99 21.90 10.66
N LEU A 515 -16.01 21.23 11.81
CA LEU A 515 -17.01 20.21 12.15
C LEU A 515 -18.21 20.77 12.94
N ALA A 516 -18.25 22.07 13.24
CA ALA A 516 -19.29 22.68 14.07
C ALA A 516 -20.70 22.51 13.48
N SER A 517 -20.81 22.44 12.15
CA SER A 517 -22.09 22.23 11.47
C SER A 517 -22.64 20.82 11.69
N ASP A 518 -21.81 19.83 12.03
CA ASP A 518 -22.20 18.45 12.31
C ASP A 518 -22.42 18.18 13.80
N ALA A 519 -21.93 19.07 14.66
CA ALA A 519 -22.05 18.97 16.11
C ALA A 519 -23.49 19.24 16.60
N GLY A 520 -24.07 18.26 17.28
CA GLY A 520 -25.29 18.43 18.07
C GLY A 520 -25.03 19.08 19.44
N PRO A 521 -26.08 19.35 20.23
CA PRO A 521 -25.95 19.88 21.60
C PRO A 521 -25.08 19.00 22.51
N ASP A 522 -25.16 17.68 22.32
CA ASP A 522 -24.43 16.65 23.09
C ASP A 522 -23.23 16.10 22.30
N ALA A 523 -22.56 16.96 21.53
CA ALA A 523 -21.42 16.57 20.71
C ALA A 523 -20.25 16.03 21.55
N HIS A 524 -19.85 14.78 21.28
CA HIS A 524 -18.67 14.16 21.89
C HIS A 524 -17.45 14.40 21.01
N TRP A 525 -16.57 15.29 21.46
CA TRP A 525 -15.32 15.64 20.79
C TRP A 525 -14.16 14.80 21.34
N ASN A 526 -13.33 14.29 20.44
CA ASN A 526 -12.06 13.65 20.75
C ASN A 526 -10.97 14.40 19.99
N VAL A 527 -9.95 14.90 20.70
CA VAL A 527 -8.84 15.65 20.08
C VAL A 527 -7.55 14.93 20.39
N ARG A 528 -6.78 14.64 19.35
CA ARG A 528 -5.46 14.01 19.47
C ARG A 528 -4.40 14.95 18.91
N ARG A 529 -3.38 15.23 19.72
CA ARG A 529 -2.21 16.03 19.35
C ARG A 529 -1.01 15.11 19.23
N GLN A 530 -0.28 15.21 18.13
CA GLN A 530 0.89 14.36 17.84
C GLN A 530 2.04 15.21 17.29
N VAL A 531 3.25 14.71 17.49
CA VAL A 531 4.48 15.27 16.91
C VAL A 531 5.15 14.21 16.07
N ALA A 532 5.44 14.54 14.82
CA ALA A 532 6.23 13.70 13.92
C ALA A 532 7.72 13.91 14.23
N LEU A 533 8.37 12.90 14.81
CA LEU A 533 9.77 12.94 15.23
C LEU A 533 10.66 12.13 14.30
N ARG A 534 11.91 12.55 14.18
CA ARG A 534 12.94 11.83 13.42
C ARG A 534 14.32 12.03 14.05
N TYR A 535 15.26 11.13 13.75
CA TYR A 535 16.66 11.40 14.07
C TYR A 535 17.16 12.52 13.14
N ARG A 536 17.89 13.49 13.68
CA ARG A 536 18.45 14.60 12.89
C ARG A 536 19.25 14.05 11.70
N GLY A 537 18.94 14.52 10.50
CA GLY A 537 19.55 14.08 9.24
C GLY A 537 18.85 12.88 8.57
N THR A 538 17.84 12.28 9.22
CA THR A 538 16.90 11.35 8.56
C THR A 538 15.64 12.11 8.14
N GLU A 539 14.94 11.65 7.11
CA GLU A 539 13.65 12.25 6.69
C GLU A 539 12.43 11.47 7.18
N ALA A 540 12.57 10.15 7.39
CA ALA A 540 11.48 9.31 7.87
C ALA A 540 11.05 9.73 9.28
N THR A 541 9.77 10.05 9.43
CA THR A 541 9.20 10.45 10.72
C THR A 541 8.37 9.33 11.35
N LEU A 542 8.35 9.30 12.67
CA LEU A 542 7.45 8.49 13.48
C LEU A 542 6.61 9.44 14.34
N ALA A 543 5.30 9.33 14.24
CA ALA A 543 4.37 10.15 15.03
C ALA A 543 4.25 9.59 16.45
N VAL A 544 4.43 10.46 17.45
CA VAL A 544 4.19 10.17 18.87
C VAL A 544 3.15 11.13 19.44
N ASP A 545 2.45 10.71 20.48
CA ASP A 545 1.49 11.57 21.17
C ASP A 545 2.20 12.72 21.90
N TRP A 546 1.61 13.92 21.85
CA TRP A 546 2.14 15.13 22.48
C TRP A 546 2.20 14.96 24.00
N THR A 547 3.41 14.99 24.55
CA THR A 547 3.70 14.87 25.99
C THR A 547 4.95 15.72 26.32
N ASP A 548 5.65 15.46 27.43
CA ASP A 548 6.95 16.07 27.68
C ASP A 548 8.06 15.51 26.76
N ALA A 549 9.20 16.19 26.70
CA ALA A 549 10.33 15.82 25.83
C ALA A 549 10.83 14.38 26.09
N ARG A 550 10.79 13.93 27.36
CA ARG A 550 11.29 12.61 27.76
C ARG A 550 10.34 11.50 27.34
N GLY A 551 9.03 11.68 27.53
CA GLY A 551 7.98 10.77 27.13
C GLY A 551 7.96 10.59 25.61
N MET A 552 8.01 11.70 24.88
CA MET A 552 8.09 11.68 23.42
C MET A 552 9.33 10.95 22.89
N ARG A 553 10.52 11.18 23.48
CA ARG A 553 11.76 10.47 23.11
C ARG A 553 11.64 8.96 23.33
N ALA A 554 11.16 8.56 24.50
CA ALA A 554 11.02 7.14 24.84
C ALA A 554 10.02 6.43 23.91
N ALA A 555 8.90 7.09 23.60
CA ALA A 555 7.93 6.58 22.64
C ALA A 555 8.54 6.44 21.24
N PHE A 556 9.26 7.47 20.75
CA PHE A 556 9.94 7.46 19.46
C PHE A 556 10.95 6.32 19.36
N GLU A 557 11.82 6.16 20.36
CA GLU A 557 12.84 5.10 20.38
C GLU A 557 12.21 3.70 20.44
N ALA A 558 11.10 3.52 21.17
CA ALA A 558 10.36 2.26 21.19
C ALA A 558 9.73 1.93 19.83
N LEU A 559 9.13 2.93 19.16
CA LEU A 559 8.60 2.78 17.80
C LEU A 559 9.71 2.45 16.81
N HIS A 560 10.83 3.18 16.87
CA HIS A 560 11.98 2.99 15.98
C HIS A 560 12.58 1.59 16.14
N ARG A 561 12.72 1.09 17.37
CA ARG A 561 13.18 -0.29 17.62
C ARG A 561 12.23 -1.33 17.04
N ARG A 562 10.93 -1.12 17.18
CA ARG A 562 9.93 -2.07 16.68
C ARG A 562 9.88 -2.10 15.16
N GLU A 563 9.90 -0.94 14.51
CA GLU A 563 9.78 -0.85 13.05
C GLU A 563 11.08 -1.20 12.33
N PHE A 564 12.22 -0.82 12.89
CA PHE A 564 13.52 -0.89 12.21
C PHE A 564 14.54 -1.82 12.89
N GLY A 565 14.22 -2.37 14.06
CA GLY A 565 15.08 -3.30 14.79
C GLY A 565 16.14 -2.66 15.70
N TYR A 566 16.33 -1.33 15.65
CA TYR A 566 17.38 -0.65 16.41
C TYR A 566 16.98 0.75 16.89
N THR A 567 17.85 1.38 17.69
CA THR A 567 17.77 2.81 18.09
C THR A 567 19.14 3.44 17.93
N ARG A 568 19.24 4.77 17.90
CA ARG A 568 20.53 5.51 17.85
C ARG A 568 20.75 6.27 19.16
N PRO A 569 21.31 5.62 20.21
CA PRO A 569 21.56 6.27 21.50
C PRO A 569 22.44 7.52 21.33
N GLY A 570 22.06 8.63 21.98
CA GLY A 570 22.80 9.89 21.93
C GLY A 570 22.58 10.73 20.66
N HIS A 571 21.93 10.19 19.62
CA HIS A 571 21.61 10.96 18.42
C HIS A 571 20.47 11.95 18.69
N ALA A 572 20.60 13.16 18.15
CA ALA A 572 19.59 14.21 18.32
C ALA A 572 18.28 13.81 17.64
N VAL A 573 17.16 14.01 18.34
CA VAL A 573 15.82 13.80 17.80
C VAL A 573 15.21 15.17 17.52
N GLU A 574 14.70 15.40 16.32
CA GLU A 574 14.05 16.65 15.93
C GLU A 574 12.58 16.43 15.58
N ALA A 575 11.76 17.46 15.80
CA ALA A 575 10.37 17.48 15.39
C ALA A 575 10.21 18.11 14.01
N ALA A 576 9.61 17.38 13.09
CA ALA A 576 9.35 17.82 11.73
C ALA A 576 7.98 18.52 11.61
N THR A 577 6.92 17.88 12.12
CA THR A 577 5.52 18.35 11.97
C THR A 577 4.75 18.21 13.28
N LEU A 578 3.90 19.21 13.59
CA LEU A 578 2.83 19.13 14.58
C LEU A 578 1.52 18.71 13.91
N ARG A 579 0.79 17.75 14.51
CA ARG A 579 -0.45 17.22 13.93
C ARG A 579 -1.59 17.23 14.93
N VAL A 580 -2.77 17.63 14.48
CA VAL A 580 -4.02 17.56 15.25
C VAL A 580 -5.05 16.78 14.46
N ALA A 581 -5.66 15.78 15.09
CA ALA A 581 -6.90 15.16 14.64
C ALA A 581 -8.02 15.61 15.58
N VAL A 582 -9.07 16.20 15.02
CA VAL A 582 -10.32 16.54 15.72
C VAL A 582 -11.40 15.61 15.21
N GLU A 583 -11.92 14.78 16.10
CA GLU A 583 -12.97 13.81 15.82
C GLU A 583 -14.24 14.23 16.55
N LEU A 584 -15.35 14.24 15.83
CA LEU A 584 -16.71 14.34 16.37
C LEU A 584 -17.39 12.97 16.23
N ARG A 585 -17.65 12.33 17.37
CA ARG A 585 -18.20 10.98 17.40
C ARG A 585 -19.65 10.94 16.92
N SER A 586 -19.92 10.02 16.01
CA SER A 586 -21.29 9.67 15.60
C SER A 586 -21.84 8.54 16.46
N ALA A 587 -23.15 8.55 16.70
CA ALA A 587 -23.83 7.39 17.28
C ALA A 587 -23.78 6.21 16.28
N LYS A 588 -23.15 5.10 16.69
CA LYS A 588 -23.08 3.88 15.88
C LYS A 588 -24.48 3.20 15.87
N PRO A 589 -24.95 2.71 14.71
CA PRO A 589 -26.19 1.95 14.63
C PRO A 589 -26.04 0.62 15.38
N GLU A 590 -27.05 0.24 16.15
CA GLU A 590 -27.13 -1.11 16.70
C GLU A 590 -27.71 -2.06 15.65
N LEU A 591 -27.08 -3.21 15.46
CA LEU A 591 -27.62 -4.28 14.63
C LEU A 591 -28.79 -4.95 15.36
N PRO A 592 -29.89 -5.28 14.66
CA PRO A 592 -31.02 -5.95 15.27
C PRO A 592 -30.63 -7.35 15.74
N GLN A 593 -31.30 -7.83 16.80
CA GLN A 593 -31.18 -9.23 17.18
C GLN A 593 -31.86 -10.13 16.15
N VAL A 594 -31.25 -11.29 15.88
CA VAL A 594 -31.79 -12.28 14.93
C VAL A 594 -32.38 -13.49 15.63
N GLU A 595 -33.44 -14.03 15.03
CA GLU A 595 -34.05 -15.29 15.46
C GLU A 595 -33.19 -16.49 15.03
N ALA A 596 -33.25 -17.56 15.82
CA ALA A 596 -32.56 -18.81 15.52
C ALA A 596 -33.24 -19.55 14.35
N GLY A 597 -32.45 -19.94 13.36
CA GLY A 597 -32.93 -20.79 12.27
C GLY A 597 -33.02 -22.28 12.65
N SER A 598 -33.54 -23.10 11.72
CA SER A 598 -33.73 -24.54 11.92
C SER A 598 -32.42 -25.33 12.02
N GLY A 599 -31.36 -24.86 11.38
CA GLY A 599 -30.07 -25.56 11.24
C GLY A 599 -30.07 -26.68 10.21
N GLU A 600 -31.12 -26.78 9.39
CA GLU A 600 -31.19 -27.77 8.31
C GLU A 600 -30.53 -27.22 7.03
N PRO A 601 -29.68 -28.01 6.34
CA PRO A 601 -29.13 -27.61 5.06
C PRO A 601 -30.23 -27.56 4.00
N ILE A 602 -30.16 -26.57 3.10
CA ILE A 602 -31.12 -26.45 1.99
C ILE A 602 -30.87 -27.49 0.90
N ARG A 603 -29.61 -27.93 0.73
CA ARG A 603 -29.18 -28.97 -0.20
C ARG A 603 -27.76 -29.44 0.14
N ARG A 604 -27.25 -30.38 -0.64
CA ARG A 604 -25.83 -30.75 -0.67
C ARG A 604 -25.23 -30.38 -2.03
N THR A 605 -23.91 -30.23 -2.07
CA THR A 605 -23.15 -29.89 -3.27
C THR A 605 -21.76 -30.53 -3.23
N LYS A 606 -21.14 -30.69 -4.40
CA LYS A 606 -19.72 -31.04 -4.47
C LYS A 606 -18.86 -29.84 -4.12
N LEU A 607 -17.87 -30.04 -3.25
CA LEU A 607 -16.87 -29.05 -2.84
C LEU A 607 -15.50 -29.72 -2.85
N TRP A 608 -14.50 -29.07 -3.44
CA TRP A 608 -13.11 -29.51 -3.30
C TRP A 608 -12.58 -29.19 -1.90
N SER A 609 -12.23 -30.23 -1.15
CA SER A 609 -11.70 -30.11 0.21
C SER A 609 -10.69 -31.22 0.49
N ALA A 610 -9.58 -30.88 1.15
CA ALA A 610 -8.49 -31.82 1.46
C ALA A 610 -8.00 -32.67 0.27
N GLY A 611 -7.91 -32.06 -0.92
CA GLY A 611 -7.36 -32.72 -2.13
C GLY A 611 -8.34 -33.63 -2.86
N THR A 612 -9.63 -33.63 -2.51
CA THR A 612 -10.66 -34.42 -3.21
C THR A 612 -12.00 -33.68 -3.26
N LEU A 613 -12.87 -34.07 -4.18
CA LEU A 613 -14.27 -33.64 -4.17
C LEU A 613 -15.04 -34.38 -3.07
N VAL A 614 -15.75 -33.64 -2.22
CA VAL A 614 -16.62 -34.16 -1.17
C VAL A 614 -18.03 -33.59 -1.28
N GLU A 615 -19.02 -34.33 -0.82
CA GLU A 615 -20.39 -33.83 -0.68
C GLU A 615 -20.52 -32.99 0.59
N ALA A 616 -20.71 -31.68 0.44
CA ALA A 616 -20.83 -30.72 1.54
C ALA A 616 -22.27 -30.19 1.67
N PRO A 617 -22.78 -29.99 2.91
CA PRO A 617 -24.05 -29.31 3.13
C PRO A 617 -23.96 -27.81 2.76
N VAL A 618 -25.07 -27.29 2.22
CA VAL A 618 -25.25 -25.87 1.89
C VAL A 618 -26.32 -25.29 2.82
N TYR A 619 -25.97 -24.23 3.53
CA TYR A 619 -26.87 -23.53 4.45
C TYR A 619 -27.16 -22.12 3.95
N LEU A 620 -28.36 -21.61 4.23
CA LEU A 620 -28.60 -20.17 4.20
C LEU A 620 -28.17 -19.58 5.54
N ARG A 621 -27.53 -18.40 5.57
CA ARG A 621 -27.11 -17.77 6.84
C ARG A 621 -28.25 -17.67 7.84
N GLU A 622 -29.42 -17.23 7.39
CA GLU A 622 -30.62 -17.06 8.23
C GLU A 622 -31.19 -18.39 8.74
N SER A 623 -30.89 -19.51 8.06
CA SER A 623 -31.30 -20.85 8.51
C SER A 623 -30.40 -21.38 9.62
N LEU A 624 -29.25 -20.75 9.89
CA LEU A 624 -28.34 -21.21 10.92
C LEU A 624 -28.90 -20.93 12.33
N PRO A 625 -28.74 -21.89 13.26
CA PRO A 625 -29.03 -21.68 14.66
C PRO A 625 -28.05 -20.66 15.26
N VAL A 626 -28.52 -19.91 16.25
CA VAL A 626 -27.70 -18.97 17.00
C VAL A 626 -26.91 -19.74 18.08
N ARG A 627 -25.61 -19.42 18.23
CA ARG A 627 -24.68 -20.02 19.20
C ARG A 627 -24.50 -21.54 19.08
N ARG A 628 -24.71 -22.10 17.89
CA ARG A 628 -24.40 -23.51 17.61
C ARG A 628 -23.40 -23.61 16.47
N GLU A 629 -22.44 -24.51 16.62
CA GLU A 629 -21.33 -24.68 15.70
C GLU A 629 -21.74 -25.56 14.51
N ILE A 630 -21.28 -25.17 13.32
CA ILE A 630 -21.35 -25.93 12.08
C ILE A 630 -19.92 -26.27 11.68
N HIS A 631 -19.63 -27.56 11.53
CA HIS A 631 -18.30 -28.03 11.16
C HIS A 631 -18.14 -28.04 9.64
N GLY A 632 -16.99 -27.58 9.16
CA GLY A 632 -16.58 -27.76 7.77
C GLY A 632 -16.24 -29.22 7.44
N PRO A 633 -16.27 -29.64 6.16
CA PRO A 633 -16.52 -28.83 4.98
C PRO A 633 -18.01 -28.47 4.79
N ALA A 634 -18.32 -27.18 4.65
CA ALA A 634 -19.69 -26.67 4.44
C ALA A 634 -19.69 -25.35 3.66
N LEU A 635 -20.82 -25.05 3.00
CA LEU A 635 -21.06 -23.73 2.39
C LEU A 635 -22.15 -22.99 3.16
N VAL A 636 -21.92 -21.71 3.44
CA VAL A 636 -22.93 -20.80 3.99
C VAL A 636 -23.18 -19.69 2.95
N LEU A 637 -24.42 -19.63 2.46
CA LEU A 637 -24.86 -18.63 1.49
C LEU A 637 -25.36 -17.39 2.21
N ASP A 638 -24.65 -16.30 2.04
CA ASP A 638 -25.07 -14.97 2.46
C ASP A 638 -25.96 -14.32 1.39
N ALA A 639 -26.66 -13.26 1.77
CA ALA A 639 -27.41 -12.45 0.80
C ALA A 639 -26.51 -11.78 -0.24
N THR A 640 -25.21 -11.65 0.05
CA THR A 640 -24.24 -10.88 -0.75
C THR A 640 -22.97 -11.66 -1.14
N GLY A 641 -22.88 -12.95 -0.81
CA GLY A 641 -21.69 -13.76 -1.08
C GLY A 641 -21.81 -15.21 -0.65
N THR A 642 -20.71 -15.97 -0.80
CA THR A 642 -20.59 -17.36 -0.35
C THR A 642 -19.43 -17.48 0.62
N VAL A 643 -19.67 -18.05 1.80
CA VAL A 643 -18.64 -18.38 2.79
C VAL A 643 -18.37 -19.87 2.75
N VAL A 644 -17.11 -20.24 2.48
CA VAL A 644 -16.65 -21.63 2.55
C VAL A 644 -16.06 -21.88 3.92
N VAL A 645 -16.66 -22.82 4.66
CA VAL A 645 -16.13 -23.32 5.92
C VAL A 645 -15.31 -24.56 5.59
N ASP A 646 -14.00 -24.40 5.42
CA ASP A 646 -13.11 -25.50 5.06
C ASP A 646 -13.02 -26.55 6.18
N VAL A 647 -12.58 -27.77 5.83
CA VAL A 647 -12.33 -28.82 6.81
C VAL A 647 -11.37 -28.34 7.92
N GLY A 648 -11.69 -28.70 9.17
CA GLY A 648 -10.98 -28.23 10.36
C GLY A 648 -11.42 -26.86 10.86
N PHE A 649 -12.32 -26.16 10.16
CA PHE A 649 -12.96 -24.95 10.67
C PHE A 649 -14.34 -25.23 11.24
N VAL A 650 -14.75 -24.39 12.21
CA VAL A 650 -16.12 -24.34 12.73
C VAL A 650 -16.69 -22.95 12.56
N ALA A 651 -17.93 -22.85 12.08
CA ALA A 651 -18.66 -21.60 11.93
C ALA A 651 -19.77 -21.50 12.98
N MET A 652 -19.95 -20.32 13.55
CA MET A 652 -20.99 -20.05 14.55
C MET A 652 -21.62 -18.69 14.31
N ARG A 653 -22.95 -18.66 14.20
CA ARG A 653 -23.75 -17.43 14.10
C ARG A 653 -24.08 -16.89 15.50
N ASN A 654 -23.87 -15.60 15.75
CA ASN A 654 -24.26 -14.96 17.01
C ASN A 654 -25.61 -14.23 16.93
N GLU A 655 -26.04 -13.63 18.03
CA GLU A 655 -27.33 -12.94 18.19
C GLU A 655 -27.45 -11.66 17.36
N ARG A 656 -26.33 -11.12 16.89
CA ARG A 656 -26.26 -9.94 16.01
C ARG A 656 -25.94 -10.32 14.56
N ASP A 657 -26.16 -11.60 14.22
CA ASP A 657 -26.00 -12.16 12.88
C ASP A 657 -24.56 -12.27 12.36
N TYR A 658 -23.55 -11.96 13.18
CA TYR A 658 -22.16 -12.22 12.80
C TYR A 658 -21.92 -13.71 12.66
N LEU A 659 -21.24 -14.11 11.59
CA LEU A 659 -20.73 -15.46 11.43
C LEU A 659 -19.25 -15.46 11.82
N ILE A 660 -18.94 -16.13 12.92
CA ILE A 660 -17.58 -16.27 13.45
C ILE A 660 -17.08 -17.65 13.04
N VAL A 661 -16.00 -17.70 12.28
CA VAL A 661 -15.35 -18.94 11.87
C VAL A 661 -14.03 -19.10 12.62
N ARG A 662 -13.75 -20.27 13.16
CA ARG A 662 -12.53 -20.56 13.91
C ARG A 662 -11.82 -21.78 13.37
N ASP A 663 -10.50 -21.70 13.24
CA ASP A 663 -9.69 -22.90 12.98
C ASP A 663 -9.59 -23.72 14.27
N THR A 664 -9.98 -24.99 14.21
CA THR A 664 -9.95 -25.91 15.36
C THR A 664 -8.71 -26.80 15.39
N GLN A 665 -7.88 -26.75 14.35
CA GLN A 665 -6.64 -27.51 14.32
C GLN A 665 -5.59 -26.85 15.23
N VAL A 666 -5.03 -27.62 16.16
CA VAL A 666 -3.95 -27.20 17.07
C VAL A 666 -2.68 -27.98 16.69
N GLY A 667 -1.66 -27.30 16.14
CA GLY A 667 -0.29 -27.82 16.07
C GLY A 667 0.36 -27.89 14.69
N ASP A 668 1.67 -27.58 14.69
CA ASP A 668 2.70 -27.55 13.64
C ASP A 668 2.27 -27.64 12.16
N ALA A 669 2.23 -26.46 11.55
CA ALA A 669 2.05 -26.24 10.13
C ALA A 669 3.33 -26.53 9.31
N ARG A 670 4.01 -27.65 9.57
CA ARG A 670 4.97 -28.12 8.56
C ARG A 670 4.17 -28.62 7.37
N GLU A 671 4.26 -27.86 6.27
CA GLU A 671 3.62 -28.25 5.04
C GLU A 671 4.42 -29.41 4.43
N LEU A 672 3.75 -30.52 4.15
CA LEU A 672 4.35 -31.65 3.44
C LEU A 672 4.58 -31.22 1.99
N ALA A 673 5.77 -30.70 1.71
CA ALA A 673 6.26 -30.37 0.39
C ALA A 673 7.38 -31.34 0.02
N GLU A 674 7.37 -31.83 -1.21
CA GLU A 674 8.44 -32.66 -1.75
C GLU A 674 9.53 -31.77 -2.37
N THR A 675 10.73 -32.31 -2.54
CA THR A 675 11.87 -31.59 -3.15
C THR A 675 11.81 -31.56 -4.68
N GLY A 676 10.86 -32.27 -5.31
CA GLY A 676 10.66 -32.26 -6.75
C GLY A 676 10.09 -30.95 -7.28
N VAL A 677 10.25 -30.67 -8.58
CA VAL A 677 9.72 -29.44 -9.19
C VAL A 677 8.18 -29.50 -9.27
N ASP A 678 7.50 -28.86 -8.33
CA ASP A 678 6.06 -28.55 -8.42
C ASP A 678 5.85 -27.12 -9.00
N PRO A 679 5.15 -26.95 -10.14
CA PRO A 679 4.86 -25.66 -10.78
C PRO A 679 4.23 -24.58 -9.89
N VAL A 680 3.40 -25.00 -8.93
CA VAL A 680 2.72 -24.13 -8.00
C VAL A 680 3.68 -23.75 -6.88
N LEU A 681 4.38 -24.71 -6.26
CA LEU A 681 5.39 -24.39 -5.24
C LEU A 681 6.51 -23.53 -5.81
N LEU A 682 6.89 -23.72 -7.09
CA LEU A 682 7.91 -22.92 -7.75
C LEU A 682 7.54 -21.43 -7.76
N GLU A 683 6.28 -21.11 -8.11
CA GLU A 683 5.77 -19.74 -8.07
C GLU A 683 5.64 -19.21 -6.63
N VAL A 684 5.21 -20.06 -5.69
CA VAL A 684 5.10 -19.69 -4.27
C VAL A 684 6.47 -19.31 -3.67
N PHE A 685 7.49 -20.15 -3.86
CA PHE A 685 8.84 -19.87 -3.38
C PHE A 685 9.46 -18.67 -4.09
N HIS A 686 9.22 -18.51 -5.41
CA HIS A 686 9.66 -17.32 -6.14
C HIS A 686 9.12 -16.03 -5.52
N ASN A 687 7.80 -15.96 -5.27
CA ASN A 687 7.17 -14.79 -4.66
C ASN A 687 7.63 -14.59 -3.20
N GLN A 688 7.86 -15.65 -2.44
CA GLN A 688 8.36 -15.56 -1.07
C GLN A 688 9.78 -14.97 -1.02
N PHE A 689 10.73 -15.50 -1.80
CA PHE A 689 12.11 -14.97 -1.78
C PHE A 689 12.19 -13.55 -2.34
N LYS A 690 11.40 -13.23 -3.38
CA LYS A 690 11.27 -11.86 -3.89
C LYS A 690 10.72 -10.92 -2.81
N SER A 691 9.66 -11.33 -2.11
CA SER A 691 9.09 -10.55 -1.01
C SER A 691 10.11 -10.28 0.09
N ILE A 692 10.94 -11.25 0.45
CA ILE A 692 12.03 -11.07 1.43
C ILE A 692 12.97 -9.95 0.98
N ALA A 693 13.46 -9.99 -0.26
CA ALA A 693 14.36 -8.96 -0.80
C ALA A 693 13.70 -7.57 -0.83
N GLU A 694 12.41 -7.48 -1.19
CA GLU A 694 11.65 -6.22 -1.16
C GLU A 694 11.50 -5.67 0.27
N GLN A 695 11.19 -6.53 1.24
CA GLN A 695 11.09 -6.14 2.65
C GLN A 695 12.44 -5.63 3.20
N MET A 696 13.56 -6.24 2.82
CA MET A 696 14.89 -5.72 3.13
C MET A 696 15.06 -4.30 2.55
N GLY A 697 14.65 -4.09 1.30
CA GLY A 697 14.75 -2.79 0.63
C GLY A 697 13.94 -1.68 1.29
N ILE A 698 12.72 -1.99 1.75
CA ILE A 698 11.86 -1.04 2.49
C ILE A 698 12.56 -0.61 3.80
N VAL A 699 13.19 -1.54 4.52
CA VAL A 699 13.94 -1.21 5.75
C VAL A 699 15.13 -0.32 5.44
N LEU A 700 15.91 -0.64 4.39
CA LEU A 700 17.07 0.14 3.98
C LEU A 700 16.67 1.59 3.62
N GLN A 701 15.68 1.75 2.73
CA GLN A 701 15.18 3.06 2.31
C GLN A 701 14.73 3.94 3.50
N ARG A 702 13.97 3.37 4.45
CA ARG A 702 13.39 4.12 5.57
C ARG A 702 14.40 4.51 6.64
N THR A 703 15.56 3.86 6.68
CA THR A 703 16.54 4.02 7.77
C THR A 703 17.87 4.63 7.33
N ALA A 704 18.09 4.75 6.01
CA ALA A 704 19.24 5.43 5.43
C ALA A 704 19.19 6.95 5.68
N MET A 705 20.38 7.56 5.76
CA MET A 705 20.57 9.01 5.90
C MET A 705 20.84 9.67 4.56
N SER A 706 21.63 9.04 3.68
CA SER A 706 21.98 9.64 2.40
C SER A 706 20.79 9.76 1.45
N THR A 707 20.75 10.85 0.69
CA THR A 707 19.76 11.08 -0.37
C THR A 707 19.83 10.01 -1.46
N ASN A 708 21.01 9.41 -1.69
CA ASN A 708 21.22 8.41 -2.73
C ASN A 708 20.46 7.12 -2.43
N ILE A 709 20.59 6.59 -1.21
CA ILE A 709 19.84 5.39 -0.82
C ILE A 709 18.37 5.74 -0.56
N ARG A 710 18.10 6.85 0.12
CA ARG A 710 16.76 7.20 0.61
C ARG A 710 15.79 7.65 -0.48
N ASP A 711 16.23 8.60 -1.32
CA ASP A 711 15.35 9.29 -2.27
C ASP A 711 15.58 8.81 -3.71
N ARG A 712 16.84 8.61 -4.10
CA ARG A 712 17.18 8.09 -5.45
C ARG A 712 17.01 6.58 -5.58
N LEU A 713 16.88 5.87 -4.45
CA LEU A 713 16.75 4.42 -4.37
C LEU A 713 17.94 3.68 -5.01
N ASP A 714 19.13 4.27 -4.88
CA ASP A 714 20.37 3.72 -5.41
C ASP A 714 20.95 2.66 -4.45
N PHE A 715 20.21 1.55 -4.35
CA PHE A 715 20.58 0.41 -3.53
C PHE A 715 20.03 -0.90 -4.13
N SER A 716 20.41 -2.05 -3.61
CA SER A 716 19.88 -3.35 -4.00
C SER A 716 19.89 -4.31 -2.82
N CYS A 717 18.86 -5.14 -2.72
CA CYS A 717 18.75 -6.17 -1.68
C CYS A 717 18.48 -7.51 -2.36
N ALA A 718 19.16 -8.56 -1.89
CA ALA A 718 19.09 -9.87 -2.52
C ALA A 718 19.31 -11.03 -1.55
N VAL A 719 18.75 -12.17 -1.92
CA VAL A 719 18.85 -13.47 -1.26
C VAL A 719 19.69 -14.40 -2.15
N PHE A 720 20.63 -15.11 -1.54
CA PHE A 720 21.58 -16.01 -2.21
C PHE A 720 21.56 -17.40 -1.56
N ASP A 721 21.89 -18.42 -2.35
CA ASP A 721 22.16 -19.76 -1.84
C ASP A 721 23.47 -19.80 -1.01
N SER A 722 23.77 -20.95 -0.40
CA SER A 722 25.00 -21.14 0.40
C SER A 722 26.31 -20.99 -0.38
N ARG A 723 26.27 -20.95 -1.71
CA ARG A 723 27.43 -20.77 -2.61
C ARG A 723 27.50 -19.34 -3.18
N GLY A 724 26.62 -18.44 -2.73
CA GLY A 724 26.54 -17.07 -3.26
C GLY A 724 25.91 -16.95 -4.64
N GLY A 725 25.14 -17.95 -5.09
CA GLY A 725 24.30 -17.85 -6.28
C GLY A 725 23.03 -17.06 -5.99
N LEU A 726 22.73 -16.04 -6.80
CA LEU A 726 21.53 -15.22 -6.67
C LEU A 726 20.27 -16.10 -6.81
N VAL A 727 19.33 -15.98 -5.86
CA VAL A 727 18.04 -16.68 -5.85
C VAL A 727 16.91 -15.70 -6.17
N ALA A 728 16.90 -14.57 -5.47
CA ALA A 728 15.93 -13.52 -5.69
C ALA A 728 16.51 -12.16 -5.29
N ASN A 729 16.02 -11.12 -5.94
CA ASN A 729 16.36 -9.74 -5.67
C ASN A 729 15.11 -8.87 -5.73
N ALA A 730 15.18 -7.74 -5.03
CA ALA A 730 14.23 -6.67 -5.24
C ALA A 730 14.51 -5.97 -6.59
N PRO A 731 13.49 -5.38 -7.24
CA PRO A 731 13.62 -4.70 -8.53
C PRO A 731 14.32 -3.34 -8.37
N HIS A 732 15.58 -3.38 -7.97
CA HIS A 732 16.43 -2.20 -7.84
C HIS A 732 17.54 -2.21 -8.90
N ILE A 733 18.54 -1.35 -8.72
CA ILE A 733 19.56 -0.97 -9.72
C ILE A 733 20.19 -2.17 -10.45
N PRO A 734 20.06 -2.28 -11.79
CA PRO A 734 20.53 -3.45 -12.55
C PRO A 734 22.02 -3.75 -12.42
N VAL A 735 22.88 -2.72 -12.36
CA VAL A 735 24.33 -2.89 -12.25
C VAL A 735 24.74 -3.61 -10.95
N HIS A 736 23.97 -3.43 -9.86
CA HIS A 736 24.22 -4.15 -8.62
C HIS A 736 23.95 -5.64 -8.77
N LEU A 737 22.85 -6.00 -9.43
CA LEU A 737 22.33 -7.37 -9.45
C LEU A 737 23.28 -8.36 -10.12
N GLY A 738 23.94 -7.93 -11.21
CA GLY A 738 24.93 -8.77 -11.89
C GLY A 738 26.19 -9.02 -11.07
N ALA A 739 26.61 -8.04 -10.26
CA ALA A 739 27.91 -8.06 -9.59
C ALA A 739 27.86 -8.53 -8.12
N MET A 740 26.71 -8.42 -7.44
CA MET A 740 26.58 -8.78 -6.02
C MET A 740 26.91 -10.25 -5.72
N SER A 741 26.63 -11.18 -6.66
CA SER A 741 27.00 -12.59 -6.50
C SER A 741 28.51 -12.77 -6.32
N GLU A 742 29.31 -12.00 -7.07
CA GLU A 742 30.78 -12.02 -6.95
C GLU A 742 31.25 -11.45 -5.61
N SER A 743 30.62 -10.38 -5.11
CA SER A 743 30.94 -9.84 -3.77
C SER A 743 30.60 -10.82 -2.65
N VAL A 744 29.47 -11.52 -2.74
CA VAL A 744 29.12 -12.56 -1.76
C VAL A 744 30.14 -13.70 -1.81
N ARG A 745 30.47 -14.20 -3.00
CA ARG A 745 31.48 -15.27 -3.17
C ARG A 745 32.85 -14.86 -2.65
N ALA A 746 33.28 -13.62 -2.90
CA ALA A 746 34.55 -13.10 -2.41
C ALA A 746 34.60 -13.02 -0.87
N VAL A 747 33.49 -12.62 -0.22
CA VAL A 747 33.39 -12.64 1.25
C VAL A 747 33.46 -14.08 1.78
N LEU A 748 32.71 -15.01 1.20
CA LEU A 748 32.73 -16.43 1.62
C LEU A 748 34.10 -17.08 1.39
N ALA A 749 34.81 -16.73 0.32
CA ALA A 749 36.15 -17.23 0.04
C ALA A 749 37.20 -16.66 1.02
N ALA A 750 37.07 -15.38 1.41
CA ALA A 750 37.94 -14.76 2.39
C ALA A 750 37.66 -15.24 3.82
N HIS A 751 36.43 -15.68 4.09
CA HIS A 751 35.96 -16.10 5.41
C HIS A 751 35.23 -17.46 5.31
N PRO A 752 35.93 -18.59 5.09
CA PRO A 752 35.28 -19.89 4.89
C PRO A 752 34.53 -20.40 6.13
N ASP A 753 34.95 -19.98 7.33
CA ASP A 753 34.39 -20.40 8.62
C ASP A 753 33.52 -19.31 9.26
N THR A 754 32.60 -18.73 8.49
CA THR A 754 31.66 -17.71 9.02
C THR A 754 30.85 -18.26 10.20
N LYS A 755 30.57 -17.40 11.17
CA LYS A 755 29.80 -17.72 12.39
C LYS A 755 28.47 -16.97 12.42
N PRO A 756 27.46 -17.51 13.13
CA PRO A 756 26.19 -16.83 13.32
C PRO A 756 26.37 -15.39 13.85
N GLY A 757 25.66 -14.44 13.23
CA GLY A 757 25.70 -13.02 13.62
C GLY A 757 26.91 -12.23 13.14
N GLN A 758 27.75 -12.79 12.26
CA GLN A 758 28.79 -12.01 11.57
C GLN A 758 28.23 -11.25 10.37
N VAL A 759 28.74 -10.04 10.14
CA VAL A 759 28.40 -9.21 8.97
C VAL A 759 29.66 -8.58 8.40
N PHE A 760 29.75 -8.53 7.08
CA PHE A 760 30.92 -8.06 6.34
C PHE A 760 30.57 -6.89 5.42
N ALA A 761 31.50 -5.97 5.18
CA ALA A 761 31.38 -4.90 4.19
C ALA A 761 32.49 -4.96 3.14
N THR A 762 32.14 -4.76 1.88
CA THR A 762 33.09 -4.75 0.75
C THR A 762 32.64 -3.81 -0.36
N ASN A 763 33.57 -3.08 -0.98
CA ASN A 763 33.34 -2.27 -2.19
C ASN A 763 34.45 -2.45 -3.23
N ASP A 764 35.32 -3.45 -3.05
CA ASP A 764 36.48 -3.67 -3.93
C ASP A 764 36.00 -4.07 -5.35
N PRO A 765 36.29 -3.27 -6.39
CA PRO A 765 35.88 -3.58 -7.75
C PRO A 765 36.45 -4.90 -8.27
N ALA A 766 37.62 -5.32 -7.77
CA ALA A 766 38.20 -6.62 -8.12
C ALA A 766 37.44 -7.82 -7.52
N ALA A 767 36.51 -7.55 -6.59
CA ALA A 767 35.70 -8.54 -5.88
C ALA A 767 34.19 -8.26 -6.05
N GLY A 768 33.78 -7.83 -7.24
CA GLY A 768 32.36 -7.60 -7.58
C GLY A 768 31.79 -6.26 -7.13
N GLY A 769 32.60 -5.34 -6.59
CA GLY A 769 32.21 -3.94 -6.44
C GLY A 769 31.95 -3.30 -7.81
N SER A 770 30.88 -2.52 -7.94
CA SER A 770 30.58 -1.79 -9.18
C SER A 770 31.44 -0.54 -9.30
N HIS A 771 31.52 0.24 -8.22
CA HIS A 771 32.49 1.30 -7.99
C HIS A 771 32.58 1.58 -6.48
N LEU A 772 33.53 2.41 -6.02
CA LEU A 772 33.82 2.54 -4.58
C LEU A 772 32.65 3.04 -3.71
N PRO A 773 31.83 4.04 -4.15
CA PRO A 773 30.60 4.40 -3.47
C PRO A 773 29.64 3.24 -3.16
N ASP A 774 29.64 2.18 -3.97
CA ASP A 774 28.74 1.06 -3.81
C ASP A 774 29.27 0.05 -2.80
N ILE A 775 28.90 0.24 -1.53
CA ILE A 775 29.29 -0.66 -0.45
C ILE A 775 28.29 -1.80 -0.35
N THR A 776 28.78 -3.04 -0.45
CA THR A 776 28.00 -4.26 -0.25
C THR A 776 28.18 -4.76 1.18
N VAL A 777 27.08 -4.89 1.90
CA VAL A 777 26.99 -5.51 3.22
C VAL A 777 26.45 -6.93 3.08
N VAL A 778 27.23 -7.91 3.50
CA VAL A 778 26.97 -9.35 3.35
C VAL A 778 26.77 -10.00 4.72
N THR A 779 25.66 -10.71 4.88
CA THR A 779 25.29 -11.39 6.13
C THR A 779 25.04 -12.88 5.87
N PRO A 780 25.98 -13.75 6.25
CA PRO A 780 25.78 -15.20 6.21
C PRO A 780 24.67 -15.64 7.18
N VAL A 781 23.84 -16.58 6.76
CA VAL A 781 22.71 -17.10 7.54
C VAL A 781 22.94 -18.58 7.83
N HIS A 782 23.01 -18.91 9.12
CA HIS A 782 23.27 -20.26 9.60
C HIS A 782 22.00 -20.90 10.20
N ASP A 783 21.97 -22.24 10.23
CA ASP A 783 20.96 -22.97 10.99
C ASP A 783 21.32 -23.08 12.49
N ALA A 784 20.48 -23.80 13.25
CA ALA A 784 20.68 -24.01 14.69
C ALA A 784 21.98 -24.80 15.00
N GLU A 785 22.45 -25.59 14.05
CA GLU A 785 23.70 -26.36 14.11
C GLU A 785 24.93 -25.54 13.71
N GLY A 786 24.75 -24.28 13.27
CA GLY A 786 25.83 -23.38 12.86
C GLY A 786 26.34 -23.62 11.44
N VAL A 787 25.60 -24.35 10.61
CA VAL A 787 25.94 -24.61 9.20
C VAL A 787 25.44 -23.46 8.35
N LEU A 788 26.29 -22.93 7.46
CA LEU A 788 25.89 -21.90 6.50
C LEU A 788 24.82 -22.46 5.54
N ARG A 789 23.64 -21.85 5.57
CA ARG A 789 22.50 -22.25 4.74
C ARG A 789 22.27 -21.30 3.59
N PHE A 790 22.31 -19.99 3.85
CA PHE A 790 22.01 -18.95 2.88
C PHE A 790 22.87 -17.72 3.12
N VAL A 791 22.79 -16.75 2.21
CA VAL A 791 23.34 -15.41 2.43
C VAL A 791 22.30 -14.37 2.04
N VAL A 792 22.19 -13.31 2.84
CA VAL A 792 21.47 -12.10 2.47
C VAL A 792 22.46 -10.96 2.32
N ALA A 793 22.27 -10.11 1.31
CA ALA A 793 23.13 -8.96 1.11
C ALA A 793 22.35 -7.74 0.64
N SER A 794 22.90 -6.58 0.98
CA SER A 794 22.44 -5.29 0.48
C SER A 794 23.63 -4.49 -0.05
N ARG A 795 23.44 -3.78 -1.15
CA ARG A 795 24.40 -2.83 -1.72
C ARG A 795 23.75 -1.45 -1.70
N GLY A 796 24.48 -0.42 -1.30
CA GLY A 796 23.97 0.96 -1.26
C GLY A 796 25.02 1.92 -1.76
N HIS A 797 24.60 2.90 -2.53
CA HIS A 797 25.47 3.94 -3.05
C HIS A 797 25.65 5.06 -2.01
N HIS A 798 26.85 5.14 -1.44
CA HIS A 798 27.19 6.19 -0.48
C HIS A 798 27.57 7.49 -1.18
N ALA A 799 27.11 8.63 -0.67
CA ALA A 799 27.34 9.92 -1.31
C ALA A 799 28.82 10.32 -1.39
N ASP A 800 29.66 9.85 -0.47
CA ASP A 800 31.11 10.05 -0.48
C ASP A 800 31.77 8.93 0.33
N VAL A 801 32.82 8.33 -0.22
CA VAL A 801 33.72 7.38 0.45
C VAL A 801 35.19 7.85 0.38
N GLY A 802 35.41 9.13 0.11
CA GLY A 802 36.72 9.76 -0.04
C GLY A 802 37.09 10.10 -1.48
N GLY A 803 38.37 10.01 -1.81
CA GLY A 803 38.91 10.30 -3.15
C GLY A 803 39.30 11.76 -3.37
N LEU A 804 39.78 12.09 -4.57
CA LEU A 804 40.29 13.43 -4.92
C LEU A 804 39.19 14.50 -4.91
N THR A 805 37.98 14.15 -5.35
CA THR A 805 36.83 15.06 -5.40
C THR A 805 35.67 14.56 -4.54
N PRO A 806 34.82 15.46 -4.01
CA PRO A 806 33.55 15.06 -3.39
C PRO A 806 32.73 14.17 -4.34
N GLY A 807 32.03 13.18 -3.79
CA GLY A 807 31.25 12.23 -4.58
C GLY A 807 31.98 10.94 -4.93
N SER A 808 33.31 10.88 -4.74
CA SER A 808 34.13 9.67 -5.01
C SER A 808 34.01 9.14 -6.44
N MET A 809 33.79 10.04 -7.40
CA MET A 809 33.81 9.77 -8.84
C MET A 809 34.67 10.82 -9.59
N PRO A 810 35.95 10.99 -9.22
CA PRO A 810 36.84 11.92 -9.91
C PRO A 810 37.08 11.48 -11.38
N PRO A 811 36.78 12.33 -12.38
CA PRO A 811 36.92 11.96 -13.79
C PRO A 811 38.38 11.81 -14.24
N SER A 812 39.34 12.24 -13.41
CA SER A 812 40.77 12.23 -13.73
C SER A 812 41.57 11.19 -12.94
N SER A 813 40.90 10.26 -12.24
CA SER A 813 41.60 9.20 -11.51
C SER A 813 42.33 8.24 -12.45
N THR A 814 43.54 7.86 -12.03
CA THR A 814 44.37 6.84 -12.70
C THR A 814 44.68 5.66 -11.78
N ARG A 815 44.40 5.80 -10.48
CA ARG A 815 44.55 4.77 -9.46
C ARG A 815 43.31 4.67 -8.57
N LEU A 816 43.01 3.47 -8.08
CA LEU A 816 41.84 3.24 -7.24
C LEU A 816 41.85 4.04 -5.92
N ASP A 817 43.02 4.26 -5.32
CA ASP A 817 43.10 5.03 -4.07
C ASP A 817 42.83 6.54 -4.25
N GLU A 818 42.87 7.03 -5.50
CA GLU A 818 42.44 8.39 -5.86
C GLU A 818 40.90 8.52 -5.89
N GLU A 819 40.17 7.40 -5.97
CA GLU A 819 38.70 7.36 -5.98
C GLU A 819 38.11 7.26 -4.57
N GLY A 820 38.87 6.75 -3.59
CA GLY A 820 38.47 6.74 -2.18
C GLY A 820 38.87 5.48 -1.41
N VAL A 821 38.14 5.23 -0.33
CA VAL A 821 38.40 4.12 0.59
C VAL A 821 37.94 2.80 0.01
N VAL A 822 38.84 1.81 0.02
CA VAL A 822 38.54 0.42 -0.39
C VAL A 822 38.37 -0.46 0.84
N LEU A 823 37.16 -0.95 1.06
CA LEU A 823 36.81 -1.96 2.07
C LEU A 823 36.93 -3.35 1.45
N ARG A 824 37.84 -4.17 1.99
CA ARG A 824 38.07 -5.55 1.53
C ARG A 824 37.53 -6.55 2.52
N ASN A 825 36.30 -7.01 2.31
CA ASN A 825 35.64 -8.06 3.10
C ASN A 825 35.75 -7.83 4.63
N LEU A 826 35.61 -6.57 5.06
CA LEU A 826 35.84 -6.15 6.44
C LEU A 826 34.72 -6.68 7.34
N ALA A 827 35.07 -7.42 8.40
CA ALA A 827 34.09 -7.81 9.43
C ALA A 827 33.65 -6.57 10.22
N ILE A 828 32.38 -6.18 10.07
CA ILE A 828 31.79 -4.97 10.68
C ILE A 828 30.81 -5.30 11.81
N VAL A 829 30.38 -6.56 11.94
CA VAL A 829 29.67 -7.07 13.10
C VAL A 829 30.30 -8.39 13.51
N GLU A 830 30.62 -8.51 14.79
CA GLU A 830 31.08 -9.76 15.40
C GLU A 830 30.32 -10.01 16.70
N ASN A 831 29.85 -11.24 16.92
CA ASN A 831 29.04 -11.61 18.09
C ASN A 831 27.82 -10.69 18.30
N GLY A 832 27.20 -10.21 17.22
CA GLY A 832 26.07 -9.28 17.26
C GLY A 832 26.41 -7.83 17.67
N ALA A 833 27.68 -7.48 17.85
CA ALA A 833 28.11 -6.13 18.18
C ALA A 833 28.65 -5.39 16.94
N PHE A 834 28.11 -4.20 16.66
CA PHE A 834 28.56 -3.36 15.55
C PHE A 834 29.94 -2.75 15.84
N GLY A 835 30.90 -3.04 14.97
CA GLY A 835 32.29 -2.59 15.04
C GLY A 835 32.51 -1.15 14.60
N GLU A 836 31.73 -0.19 15.13
CA GLU A 836 31.75 1.23 14.70
C GLU A 836 33.17 1.81 14.65
N ARG A 837 33.96 1.56 15.70
CA ARG A 837 35.34 2.07 15.79
C ARG A 837 36.23 1.55 14.65
N LEU A 838 36.10 0.27 14.30
CA LEU A 838 36.90 -0.35 13.25
C LEU A 838 36.52 0.22 11.87
N LEU A 839 35.22 0.31 11.59
CA LEU A 839 34.72 0.85 10.34
C LEU A 839 35.06 2.33 10.18
N ARG A 840 34.92 3.13 11.25
CA ARG A 840 35.35 4.54 11.25
C ARG A 840 36.84 4.67 10.97
N GLN A 841 37.68 3.80 11.56
CA GLN A 841 39.11 3.79 11.28
C GLN A 841 39.40 3.48 9.81
N ALA A 842 38.69 2.50 9.21
CA ALA A 842 38.84 2.17 7.80
C ALA A 842 38.43 3.34 6.88
N LEU A 843 37.29 3.99 7.16
CA LEU A 843 36.80 5.15 6.40
C LEU A 843 37.69 6.40 6.55
N SER A 844 38.42 6.49 7.66
CA SER A 844 39.35 7.60 7.93
C SER A 844 40.79 7.29 7.53
N ALA A 845 41.04 6.10 6.96
CA ALA A 845 42.38 5.66 6.58
C ALA A 845 42.72 6.05 5.13
N GLY A 846 44.02 6.03 4.82
CA GLY A 846 44.53 6.29 3.47
C GLY A 846 44.75 7.77 3.17
N PRO A 847 45.26 8.08 1.95
CA PRO A 847 45.58 9.45 1.53
C PRO A 847 44.33 10.30 1.23
N HIS A 848 43.21 9.66 0.90
CA HIS A 848 41.96 10.31 0.50
C HIS A 848 40.76 9.75 1.29
N PRO A 849 40.68 10.02 2.61
CA PRO A 849 39.65 9.45 3.48
C PRO A 849 38.25 9.97 3.17
N ALA A 850 37.23 9.25 3.64
CA ALA A 850 35.84 9.68 3.54
C ALA A 850 35.62 11.03 4.22
N ARG A 851 34.89 11.92 3.54
CA ARG A 851 34.65 13.29 4.05
C ARG A 851 33.54 13.33 5.11
N ASN A 852 32.62 12.37 5.06
CA ASN A 852 31.47 12.27 5.97
C ASN A 852 31.29 10.84 6.53
N PRO A 853 32.25 10.33 7.32
CA PRO A 853 32.20 8.96 7.84
C PRO A 853 30.99 8.67 8.71
N ASP A 854 30.36 9.69 9.33
CA ASP A 854 29.14 9.52 10.12
C ASP A 854 27.94 9.11 9.26
N GLU A 855 27.81 9.68 8.06
CA GLU A 855 26.78 9.28 7.09
C GLU A 855 27.05 7.87 6.54
N ASN A 856 28.32 7.54 6.23
CA ASN A 856 28.68 6.18 5.81
C ASN A 856 28.30 5.14 6.88
N LEU A 857 28.64 5.41 8.16
CA LEU A 857 28.28 4.54 9.27
C LEU A 857 26.77 4.37 9.41
N ALA A 858 26.01 5.46 9.28
CA ALA A 858 24.56 5.45 9.37
C ALA A 858 23.90 4.62 8.27
N ASP A 859 24.39 4.72 7.03
CA ASP A 859 23.88 3.96 5.90
C ASP A 859 24.27 2.48 5.98
N ILE A 860 25.48 2.17 6.46
CA ILE A 860 25.89 0.77 6.72
C ILE A 860 25.04 0.14 7.83
N GLN A 861 24.68 0.90 8.88
CA GLN A 861 23.73 0.43 9.89
C GLN A 861 22.33 0.16 9.30
N ALA A 862 21.87 0.99 8.35
CA ALA A 862 20.64 0.75 7.62
C ALA A 862 20.71 -0.54 6.79
N GLN A 863 21.84 -0.80 6.13
CA GLN A 863 22.09 -2.04 5.39
C GLN A 863 22.11 -3.28 6.29
N ILE A 864 22.72 -3.20 7.48
CA ILE A 864 22.69 -4.28 8.49
C ILE A 864 21.24 -4.55 8.92
N ALA A 865 20.45 -3.51 9.22
CA ALA A 865 19.06 -3.67 9.61
C ALA A 865 18.21 -4.31 8.49
N ALA A 866 18.46 -3.95 7.24
CA ALA A 866 17.86 -4.58 6.08
C ALA A 866 18.21 -6.08 5.98
N ASN A 867 19.49 -6.43 6.12
CA ASN A 867 19.93 -7.83 6.10
C ASN A 867 19.35 -8.65 7.25
N GLU A 868 19.29 -8.10 8.46
CA GLU A 868 18.67 -8.73 9.63
C GLU A 868 17.19 -9.08 9.36
N LYS A 869 16.45 -8.16 8.72
CA LYS A 869 15.06 -8.43 8.31
C LYS A 869 14.98 -9.60 7.33
N GLY A 870 15.91 -9.67 6.36
CA GLY A 870 15.99 -10.77 5.40
C GLY A 870 16.24 -12.12 6.07
N MET A 871 17.20 -12.16 6.99
CA MET A 871 17.54 -13.35 7.78
C MET A 871 16.33 -13.87 8.58
N GLN A 872 15.63 -13.00 9.30
CA GLN A 872 14.46 -13.39 10.11
C GLN A 872 13.36 -14.03 9.27
N LEU A 873 13.09 -13.48 8.07
CA LEU A 873 12.07 -14.02 7.17
C LEU A 873 12.49 -15.36 6.55
N LEU A 874 13.79 -15.55 6.26
CA LEU A 874 14.32 -16.85 5.78
C LEU A 874 14.24 -17.92 6.85
N VAL A 875 14.57 -17.60 8.11
CA VAL A 875 14.45 -18.53 9.24
C VAL A 875 12.98 -18.98 9.40
N ALA A 876 12.02 -18.05 9.32
CA ALA A 876 10.60 -18.40 9.35
C ALA A 876 10.17 -19.33 8.19
N LEU A 877 10.80 -19.21 7.02
CA LEU A 877 10.54 -20.10 5.88
C LEU A 877 11.11 -21.51 6.12
N LEU A 878 12.31 -21.60 6.73
CA LEU A 878 12.93 -22.87 7.14
C LEU A 878 12.10 -23.63 8.16
N GLU A 879 11.58 -22.93 9.18
CA GLU A 879 10.74 -23.54 10.22
C GLU A 879 9.50 -24.22 9.61
N ARG A 880 8.97 -23.65 8.51
CA ARG A 880 7.75 -24.11 7.85
C ARG A 880 7.96 -25.26 6.86
N TYR A 881 8.88 -25.12 5.92
CA TYR A 881 9.04 -26.10 4.82
C TYR A 881 10.20 -27.07 5.05
N GLY A 882 11.08 -26.78 6.01
CA GLY A 882 12.32 -27.53 6.22
C GLY A 882 13.42 -27.14 5.23
N MET A 883 14.67 -27.40 5.63
CA MET A 883 15.85 -27.01 4.88
C MET A 883 15.91 -27.61 3.48
N ASP A 884 15.60 -28.89 3.34
CA ASP A 884 15.75 -29.62 2.07
C ASP A 884 14.82 -29.06 0.99
N VAL A 885 13.57 -28.76 1.34
CA VAL A 885 12.59 -28.16 0.43
C VAL A 885 13.02 -26.75 0.04
N VAL A 886 13.35 -25.90 1.03
CA VAL A 886 13.77 -24.51 0.76
C VAL A 886 14.98 -24.49 -0.18
N SER A 887 15.98 -25.33 0.06
CA SER A 887 17.18 -25.45 -0.78
C SER A 887 16.86 -25.91 -2.20
N ALA A 888 16.03 -26.94 -2.33
CA ALA A 888 15.63 -27.47 -3.63
C ALA A 888 14.90 -26.40 -4.45
N TYR A 889 13.99 -25.64 -3.85
CA TYR A 889 13.27 -24.58 -4.54
C TYR A 889 14.11 -23.36 -4.90
N MET A 890 15.15 -23.03 -4.11
CA MET A 890 16.15 -22.06 -4.55
C MET A 890 16.83 -22.49 -5.85
N GLN A 891 17.24 -23.76 -5.95
CA GLN A 891 17.86 -24.30 -7.16
C GLN A 891 16.86 -24.35 -8.33
N HIS A 892 15.62 -24.79 -8.09
CA HIS A 892 14.58 -24.84 -9.14
C HIS A 892 14.25 -23.46 -9.72
N ILE A 893 14.31 -22.41 -8.90
CA ILE A 893 14.14 -21.01 -9.37
C ILE A 893 15.32 -20.62 -10.27
N GLN A 894 16.55 -20.94 -9.88
CA GLN A 894 17.75 -20.67 -10.68
C GLN A 894 17.71 -21.42 -12.01
N ASP A 895 17.34 -22.71 -11.98
CA ASP A 895 17.22 -23.55 -13.19
C ASP A 895 16.12 -23.02 -14.12
N ASN A 896 14.99 -22.57 -13.56
CA ASN A 896 13.91 -21.94 -14.33
C ASN A 896 14.38 -20.63 -14.99
N ALA A 897 15.12 -19.79 -14.27
CA ALA A 897 15.69 -18.56 -14.80
C ALA A 897 16.70 -18.83 -15.93
N ALA A 898 17.54 -19.86 -15.78
CA ALA A 898 18.49 -20.28 -16.81
C ALA A 898 17.77 -20.82 -18.08
N GLU A 899 16.72 -21.62 -17.92
CA GLU A 899 15.90 -22.12 -19.04
C GLU A 899 15.22 -20.98 -19.79
N LEU A 900 14.65 -20.00 -19.07
CA LEU A 900 14.02 -18.82 -19.65
C LEU A 900 15.03 -17.96 -20.43
N THR A 901 16.21 -17.75 -19.87
CA THR A 901 17.29 -16.99 -20.51
C THR A 901 17.76 -17.70 -21.78
N THR A 902 17.95 -19.01 -21.72
CA THR A 902 18.32 -19.83 -22.89
C THR A 902 17.29 -19.68 -24.00
N ARG A 903 16.00 -19.81 -23.69
CA ARG A 903 14.92 -19.60 -24.67
C ARG A 903 14.85 -18.19 -25.23
N ALA A 904 15.21 -17.18 -24.44
CA ALA A 904 15.28 -15.80 -24.93
C ALA A 904 16.44 -15.64 -25.92
N ILE A 905 17.61 -16.21 -25.61
CA ILE A 905 18.78 -16.23 -26.50
C ILE A 905 18.48 -16.99 -27.79
N GLU A 906 17.78 -18.13 -27.73
CA GLU A 906 17.38 -18.93 -28.90
C GLU A 906 16.45 -18.17 -29.89
N ARG A 907 15.84 -17.06 -29.47
CA ARG A 907 15.03 -16.21 -30.37
C ARG A 907 15.87 -15.19 -31.12
N LEU A 908 17.12 -14.98 -30.72
CA LEU A 908 18.06 -14.11 -31.43
C LEU A 908 18.50 -14.83 -32.71
N ALA A 909 18.74 -14.07 -33.77
CA ALA A 909 19.23 -14.64 -35.02
C ALA A 909 20.65 -15.18 -34.82
N ASP A 910 20.94 -16.39 -35.30
CA ASP A 910 22.29 -16.92 -35.32
C ASP A 910 23.23 -16.00 -36.13
N GLY A 911 24.42 -15.74 -35.61
CA GLY A 911 25.44 -14.92 -36.27
C GLY A 911 26.23 -14.05 -35.29
N GLU A 912 27.22 -13.35 -35.85
CA GLU A 912 27.93 -12.27 -35.14
C GLU A 912 27.13 -10.98 -35.31
N HIS A 913 26.75 -10.39 -34.18
CA HIS A 913 26.08 -9.09 -34.13
C HIS A 913 27.03 -8.13 -33.42
N GLU A 914 27.50 -7.12 -34.14
CA GLU A 914 28.39 -6.10 -33.62
C GLU A 914 27.72 -4.72 -33.70
N PHE A 915 28.00 -3.89 -32.70
CA PHE A 915 27.60 -2.49 -32.65
C PHE A 915 28.77 -1.70 -32.06
N GLU A 916 29.04 -0.54 -32.65
CA GLU A 916 30.02 0.41 -32.15
C GLU A 916 29.28 1.67 -31.72
N ASP A 917 29.54 2.13 -30.51
CA ASP A 917 29.07 3.42 -30.00
C ASP A 917 30.23 4.35 -29.68
N GLN A 918 29.94 5.62 -29.47
CA GLN A 918 30.92 6.61 -29.03
C GLN A 918 30.37 7.43 -27.86
N LEU A 919 31.22 7.71 -26.89
CA LEU A 919 30.99 8.77 -25.91
C LEU A 919 30.93 10.13 -26.62
N ASP A 920 30.42 11.12 -25.91
CA ASP A 920 30.33 12.52 -26.36
C ASP A 920 31.70 13.16 -26.66
N ASP A 921 32.78 12.61 -26.11
CA ASP A 921 34.17 12.98 -26.41
C ASP A 921 34.80 12.22 -27.60
N GLY A 922 34.05 11.30 -28.23
CA GLY A 922 34.50 10.48 -29.35
C GLY A 922 35.26 9.21 -28.95
N ALA A 923 35.38 8.91 -27.65
CA ALA A 923 35.92 7.63 -27.20
C ALA A 923 34.96 6.49 -27.60
N ARG A 924 35.49 5.46 -28.24
CA ARG A 924 34.71 4.30 -28.70
C ARG A 924 34.30 3.44 -27.50
N ILE A 925 33.00 3.15 -27.39
CA ILE A 925 32.43 2.15 -26.47
C ILE A 925 31.97 0.96 -27.32
N ALA A 926 32.57 -0.20 -27.02
CA ALA A 926 32.47 -1.46 -27.76
C ALA A 926 33.20 -1.46 -29.12
#